data_AF-A0AAQ5ZSD4-F1
#
_entry.id   AF-A0AAQ5ZSD4-F1
#
_cell.length_a   1.000
_cell.length_b   1.000
_cell.length_c   1.000
_cell.angle_alpha   90.00
_cell.angle_beta   90.00
_cell.angle_gamma   90.00
#
_symmetry.space_group_name_H-M   'P 1'
#
loop_
_entity.id
_entity.type
_entity.pdbx_description
1 polymer ?
#
loop_
_entity_poly.entity_id
_entity_poly.type
_entity_poly.pdbx_seq_one_letter_code
_entity_poly.pdbx_strand_id
1 'polypeptide(L)'
;MSGQKRPADPSGPSSSGAPPEKRREREGEDGGPGLSAAAGGSTAVETVIKLGGVSNSEEQDIKALQAKNRKLGESLDQRQVIEDELRERIERLETRQATDDASLLILNRYWNQFDDNVRLIIRRYDQAKTPEPDGDSNQERAKDRGNQGETSNSFLATLASSTSEEMETELQERVESSQKQANRVVEIYECLKNAVDHLCWRLLNVRWLLFIPEGSLWQIASKLNSLLTSENERLQQLTEDLKQKHSHMTSEVRILSNKADQRVSELQVLIEELQWDMEKIRRRENRLNAHLSEILERVRMMRNCVSDSVLSTHNVCLFMLKCNEMNSELEENRELADNRLIELQKLQQDLQTVHQENNNMKTELLSRAEGLVKESSEYRCLQSQFSVLYNESLILKGQLDETRARLNTTRTARLRQLEHMENDEVALQRKVRTEVFQLEDTLAQVRKEYEMLRIEFEQTLAANEQAGPINREMRHLISTLQTHNQQMKGEVVKYKMRLRETQAELNQPSTEPEATIKEEEKEEKKEKDEKKEKDIIKKEEKEREREKEKEKERERPTRGGSGSSSSSAGERLSVVGGSKRKEMEQLKIVRAELKKAQESQREMKLLLDMYRSAPKEQRDKVQLMAAEKKSKSEGEELRQRLRELEERERREGKKMADEEALRKIRSVEEQIDILNKKLSIAKQEEDALLSEMDVTGQAFEDMQEQNIRLMQQLREKDDANFKLMSERIKSNQIHKLLKEEKEELADQLLTLKTQVDAQLQVVRKLEEKERLLQGTISTAERELTLRTQALDMNKRKAQDSALLSEEVRTQLEQVQQRLNLVREEVIENSISREKESFNARRAQVTTTCRHISAQAPKFQSKQTV
;
A
#
# COMPACT_ATOMS: atom_id res chain seq x y z
N MET A 1 49.88 27.97 -1.26
CA MET A 1 50.01 26.52 -1.50
C MET A 1 49.59 26.23 -2.94
N SER A 2 50.26 25.29 -3.61
CA SER A 2 50.12 25.05 -5.06
C SER A 2 48.80 24.34 -5.44
N GLY A 3 48.31 24.55 -6.66
CA GLY A 3 47.07 23.95 -7.15
C GLY A 3 46.58 24.43 -8.52
N GLN A 4 47.46 24.68 -9.49
CA GLN A 4 47.04 25.02 -10.86
C GLN A 4 46.52 23.80 -11.63
N LYS A 5 45.37 23.93 -12.29
CA LYS A 5 45.03 23.19 -13.52
C LYS A 5 44.17 24.06 -14.43
N ARG A 6 44.58 24.17 -15.70
CA ARG A 6 43.82 24.85 -16.76
C ARG A 6 42.75 23.91 -17.34
N PRO A 7 41.66 24.44 -17.92
CA PRO A 7 40.80 23.68 -18.82
C PRO A 7 41.47 23.48 -20.18
N ALA A 8 40.96 22.54 -20.98
CA ALA A 8 41.32 22.35 -22.38
C ALA A 8 40.03 22.24 -23.23
N ASP A 9 40.08 22.80 -24.43
CA ASP A 9 38.93 22.93 -25.34
C ASP A 9 38.56 21.62 -26.05
N PRO A 10 37.30 21.50 -26.55
CA PRO A 10 36.82 20.31 -27.23
C PRO A 10 37.19 20.28 -28.72
N SER A 11 37.34 19.07 -29.27
CA SER A 11 37.29 18.81 -30.71
C SER A 11 36.57 17.49 -30.97
N GLY A 12 35.61 17.51 -31.89
CA GLY A 12 34.96 16.30 -32.43
C GLY A 12 35.87 15.57 -33.42
N PRO A 13 35.43 14.42 -33.96
CA PRO A 13 34.37 14.51 -34.98
C PRO A 13 33.24 13.47 -34.85
N SER A 14 32.22 13.69 -35.67
CA SER A 14 31.01 12.90 -35.88
C SER A 14 31.21 11.64 -36.73
N SER A 15 30.41 10.60 -36.46
CA SER A 15 29.89 9.72 -37.52
C SER A 15 28.54 9.14 -37.13
N SER A 16 27.50 9.44 -37.91
CA SER A 16 26.17 8.85 -37.83
C SER A 16 26.16 7.42 -38.39
N GLY A 17 25.20 6.60 -37.95
CA GLY A 17 25.06 5.21 -38.39
C GLY A 17 23.72 4.62 -37.99
N ALA A 18 22.68 4.87 -38.80
CA ALA A 18 21.36 4.27 -38.63
C ALA A 18 21.37 2.78 -39.03
N PRO A 19 20.50 1.93 -38.44
CA PRO A 19 20.44 0.51 -38.76
C PRO A 19 19.59 0.25 -40.02
N PRO A 20 20.00 -0.68 -40.92
CA PRO A 20 19.19 -1.04 -42.07
C PRO A 20 18.19 -2.17 -41.77
N GLU A 21 16.91 -1.94 -42.05
CA GLU A 21 15.99 -3.04 -42.31
C GLU A 21 16.38 -3.78 -43.60
N LYS A 22 16.39 -5.13 -43.57
CA LYS A 22 16.06 -5.91 -44.78
C LYS A 22 15.58 -7.34 -44.51
N ARG A 23 14.26 -7.47 -44.65
CA ARG A 23 13.47 -8.65 -44.99
C ARG A 23 14.17 -9.59 -46.00
N ARG A 24 14.29 -10.89 -45.68
CA ARG A 24 14.02 -12.02 -46.60
C ARG A 24 13.98 -13.39 -45.92
N GLU A 25 13.11 -14.26 -46.44
CA GLU A 25 12.98 -15.66 -46.04
C GLU A 25 14.11 -16.52 -46.63
N ARG A 26 14.49 -17.62 -45.95
CA ARG A 26 14.26 -19.00 -46.46
C ARG A 26 14.63 -20.09 -45.46
N GLU A 27 14.06 -21.26 -45.72
CA GLU A 27 14.14 -22.52 -44.96
C GLU A 27 15.53 -23.20 -45.06
N GLY A 28 15.82 -24.10 -44.12
CA GLY A 28 16.96 -25.02 -44.18
C GLY A 28 17.08 -25.83 -42.89
N GLU A 29 16.85 -27.14 -42.97
CA GLU A 29 16.94 -28.08 -41.84
C GLU A 29 18.38 -28.50 -41.49
N ASP A 30 18.47 -29.12 -40.31
CA ASP A 30 19.40 -30.20 -39.91
C ASP A 30 20.73 -29.83 -39.21
N GLY A 31 21.16 -30.73 -38.30
CA GLY A 31 22.50 -30.76 -37.70
C GLY A 31 22.61 -30.38 -36.21
N GLY A 32 22.31 -31.32 -35.30
CA GLY A 32 23.04 -31.41 -34.01
C GLY A 32 24.45 -31.98 -34.24
N PRO A 33 25.48 -31.68 -33.42
CA PRO A 33 25.56 -32.06 -31.99
C PRO A 33 26.11 -30.90 -31.11
N GLY A 34 26.31 -30.95 -29.78
CA GLY A 34 26.22 -31.99 -28.74
C GLY A 34 27.27 -31.69 -27.63
N LEU A 35 27.11 -32.27 -26.42
CA LEU A 35 27.99 -32.11 -25.23
C LEU A 35 27.88 -30.73 -24.52
N SER A 36 27.99 -30.57 -23.20
CA SER A 36 28.35 -31.51 -22.10
C SER A 36 27.79 -31.09 -20.73
N ALA A 37 27.28 -32.04 -19.93
CA ALA A 37 27.35 -32.01 -18.45
C ALA A 37 27.10 -33.43 -17.88
N ALA A 38 28.17 -34.10 -17.44
CA ALA A 38 28.13 -35.28 -16.56
C ALA A 38 28.15 -34.82 -15.09
N ALA A 39 27.92 -35.57 -14.02
CA ALA A 39 27.43 -36.93 -13.69
C ALA A 39 26.76 -36.76 -12.29
N GLY A 40 26.00 -37.66 -11.66
CA GLY A 40 25.84 -39.11 -11.74
C GLY A 40 25.68 -39.62 -10.29
N GLY A 41 24.81 -40.60 -10.03
CA GLY A 41 24.58 -41.09 -8.66
C GLY A 41 23.21 -41.75 -8.48
N SER A 42 23.10 -43.01 -8.88
CA SER A 42 21.87 -43.80 -8.73
C SER A 42 21.94 -44.70 -7.49
N THR A 43 20.88 -44.72 -6.69
CA THR A 43 20.53 -45.82 -5.81
C THR A 43 19.02 -46.09 -5.90
N ALA A 44 18.66 -47.23 -6.48
CA ALA A 44 17.27 -47.67 -6.59
C ALA A 44 16.95 -48.68 -5.48
N VAL A 45 15.87 -48.44 -4.73
CA VAL A 45 15.19 -49.46 -3.90
C VAL A 45 13.68 -49.25 -3.96
N GLU A 46 12.97 -50.34 -4.24
CA GLU A 46 11.53 -50.60 -4.08
C GLU A 46 10.48 -49.66 -4.70
N THR A 47 9.94 -50.13 -5.82
CA THR A 47 8.64 -49.72 -6.38
C THR A 47 7.48 -50.18 -5.51
N VAL A 48 6.95 -49.30 -4.65
CA VAL A 48 5.58 -49.45 -4.14
C VAL A 48 4.62 -49.02 -5.24
N ILE A 49 3.94 -50.00 -5.84
CA ILE A 49 2.89 -49.76 -6.85
C ILE A 49 1.68 -49.13 -6.16
N LYS A 50 1.66 -47.80 -6.06
CA LYS A 50 0.40 -47.05 -5.93
C LYS A 50 -0.29 -47.07 -7.29
N LEU A 51 -1.37 -47.84 -7.39
CA LEU A 51 -2.33 -47.73 -8.48
C LEU A 51 -2.86 -46.29 -8.52
N GLY A 52 -2.38 -45.51 -9.49
CA GLY A 52 -2.88 -44.16 -9.73
C GLY A 52 -4.31 -44.25 -10.24
N GLY A 53 -5.21 -43.44 -9.67
CA GLY A 53 -6.54 -43.26 -10.23
C GLY A 53 -6.43 -42.75 -11.67
N VAL A 54 -7.25 -43.32 -12.56
CA VAL A 54 -7.31 -42.91 -13.97
C VAL A 54 -7.70 -41.44 -14.03
N SER A 55 -6.76 -40.56 -14.36
CA SER A 55 -7.04 -39.14 -14.58
C SER A 55 -7.95 -39.04 -15.81
N ASN A 56 -9.13 -38.47 -15.65
CA ASN A 56 -10.07 -38.35 -16.77
C ASN A 56 -9.44 -37.47 -17.87
N SER A 57 -9.72 -37.72 -19.15
CA SER A 57 -9.13 -36.93 -20.26
C SER A 57 -9.38 -35.43 -20.07
N GLU A 58 -10.60 -35.09 -19.65
CA GLU A 58 -11.02 -33.74 -19.31
C GLU A 58 -10.16 -33.09 -18.21
N GLU A 59 -9.67 -33.87 -17.23
CA GLU A 59 -8.80 -33.38 -16.16
C GLU A 59 -7.39 -33.06 -16.69
N GLN A 60 -6.91 -33.78 -17.71
CA GLN A 60 -5.66 -33.49 -18.40
C GLN A 60 -5.81 -32.27 -19.32
N ASP A 61 -6.93 -32.16 -20.04
CA ASP A 61 -7.25 -30.99 -20.88
C ASP A 61 -7.44 -29.71 -20.06
N ILE A 62 -8.11 -29.79 -18.90
CA ILE A 62 -8.23 -28.66 -17.96
C ILE A 62 -6.83 -28.24 -17.45
N LYS A 63 -5.95 -29.18 -17.09
CA LYS A 63 -4.57 -28.86 -16.69
C LYS A 63 -3.75 -28.26 -17.84
N ALA A 64 -3.95 -28.72 -19.07
CA ALA A 64 -3.32 -28.15 -20.26
C ALA A 64 -3.82 -26.73 -20.57
N LEU A 65 -5.11 -26.46 -20.41
CA LEU A 65 -5.70 -25.12 -20.53
C LEU A 65 -5.24 -24.19 -19.41
N GLN A 66 -5.16 -24.67 -18.16
CA GLN A 66 -4.59 -23.92 -17.04
C GLN A 66 -3.12 -23.58 -17.29
N ALA A 67 -2.32 -24.50 -17.83
CA ALA A 67 -0.93 -24.24 -18.20
C ALA A 67 -0.80 -23.24 -19.37
N LYS A 68 -1.70 -23.30 -20.37
CA LYS A 68 -1.75 -22.31 -21.46
C LYS A 68 -2.16 -20.92 -20.96
N ASN A 69 -3.20 -20.82 -20.12
CA ASN A 69 -3.61 -19.56 -19.51
C ASN A 69 -2.52 -18.98 -18.60
N ARG A 70 -1.80 -19.82 -17.85
CA ARG A 70 -0.64 -19.36 -17.06
C ARG A 70 0.44 -18.77 -17.95
N LYS A 71 0.82 -19.44 -19.05
CA LYS A 71 1.78 -18.91 -20.04
C LYS A 71 1.30 -17.64 -20.75
N LEU A 72 0.00 -17.50 -21.00
CA LEU A 72 -0.58 -16.27 -21.55
C LEU A 72 -0.54 -15.13 -20.53
N GLY A 73 -0.78 -15.41 -19.25
CA GLY A 73 -0.57 -14.47 -18.14
C GLY A 73 0.89 -14.02 -18.07
N GLU A 74 1.82 -14.97 -17.97
CA GLU A 74 3.28 -14.71 -17.98
C GLU A 74 3.72 -13.87 -19.20
N SER A 75 3.16 -14.13 -20.39
CA SER A 75 3.44 -13.35 -21.61
C SER A 75 2.80 -11.96 -21.61
N LEU A 76 1.67 -11.76 -20.92
CA LEU A 76 1.01 -10.47 -20.77
C LEU A 76 1.72 -9.62 -19.72
N ASP A 77 2.16 -10.22 -18.62
CA ASP A 77 3.01 -9.60 -17.60
C ASP A 77 4.35 -9.14 -18.20
N GLN A 78 5.01 -10.00 -19.00
CA GLN A 78 6.22 -9.62 -19.74
C GLN A 78 5.98 -8.45 -20.71
N ARG A 79 4.84 -8.44 -21.41
CA ARG A 79 4.46 -7.32 -22.27
C ARG A 79 4.24 -6.04 -21.47
N GLN A 80 3.59 -6.13 -20.31
CA GLN A 80 3.35 -4.98 -19.44
C GLN A 80 4.67 -4.39 -18.93
N VAL A 81 5.62 -5.22 -18.50
CA VAL A 81 6.97 -4.77 -18.10
C VAL A 81 7.67 -4.03 -19.24
N ILE A 82 7.64 -4.57 -20.47
CA ILE A 82 8.23 -3.90 -21.64
C ILE A 82 7.50 -2.58 -21.95
N GLU A 83 6.18 -2.52 -21.81
CA GLU A 83 5.41 -1.30 -22.01
C GLU A 83 5.75 -0.23 -20.96
N ASP A 84 5.90 -0.63 -19.69
CA ASP A 84 6.28 0.26 -18.59
C ASP A 84 7.73 0.76 -18.74
N GLU A 85 8.67 -0.09 -19.16
CA GLU A 85 10.05 0.30 -19.52
C GLU A 85 10.09 1.30 -20.69
N LEU A 86 9.22 1.12 -21.70
CA LEU A 86 9.09 2.05 -22.82
C LEU A 86 8.44 3.38 -22.39
N ARG A 87 7.42 3.35 -21.53
CA ARG A 87 6.79 4.55 -20.94
C ARG A 87 7.79 5.36 -20.13
N GLU A 88 8.55 4.71 -19.24
CA GLU A 88 9.60 5.36 -18.46
C GLU A 88 10.73 5.88 -19.38
N ARG A 89 11.00 5.20 -20.50
CA ARG A 89 11.97 5.68 -21.50
C ARG A 89 11.47 6.89 -22.29
N ILE A 90 10.17 6.98 -22.58
CA ILE A 90 9.56 8.17 -23.18
C ILE A 90 9.65 9.34 -22.19
N GLU A 91 9.25 9.17 -20.93
CA GLU A 91 9.35 10.22 -19.90
C GLU A 91 10.80 10.70 -19.71
N ARG A 92 11.78 9.78 -19.70
CA ARG A 92 13.22 10.11 -19.67
C ARG A 92 13.73 10.82 -20.93
N LEU A 93 13.08 10.64 -22.08
CA LEU A 93 13.41 11.35 -23.33
C LEU A 93 12.73 12.71 -23.40
N GLU A 94 11.46 12.84 -22.98
CA GLU A 94 10.72 14.11 -22.92
C GLU A 94 11.35 15.09 -21.93
N THR A 95 11.72 14.62 -20.73
CA THR A 95 12.42 15.43 -19.73
C THR A 95 13.79 15.90 -20.23
N ARG A 96 14.51 15.05 -20.97
CA ARG A 96 15.77 15.43 -21.63
C ARG A 96 15.53 16.43 -22.77
N GLN A 97 14.52 16.21 -23.61
CA GLN A 97 14.17 17.11 -24.70
C GLN A 97 13.88 18.52 -24.19
N ALA A 98 13.11 18.65 -23.10
CA ALA A 98 12.88 19.94 -22.47
C ALA A 98 14.17 20.64 -21.97
N THR A 99 15.18 19.89 -21.52
CA THR A 99 16.49 20.47 -21.14
C THR A 99 17.37 20.81 -22.35
N ASP A 100 17.29 20.02 -23.42
CA ASP A 100 18.02 20.26 -24.67
C ASP A 100 17.42 21.48 -25.41
N ASP A 101 16.08 21.61 -25.47
CA ASP A 101 15.33 22.77 -25.99
C ASP A 101 15.66 24.06 -25.23
N ALA A 102 15.70 24.01 -23.90
CA ALA A 102 16.09 25.16 -23.07
C ALA A 102 17.55 25.59 -23.37
N SER A 103 18.43 24.63 -23.61
CA SER A 103 19.82 24.89 -23.97
C SER A 103 19.95 25.47 -25.39
N LEU A 104 19.15 25.01 -26.36
CA LEU A 104 19.06 25.56 -27.71
C LEU A 104 18.53 27.00 -27.73
N LEU A 105 17.53 27.32 -26.89
CA LEU A 105 17.05 28.69 -26.70
C LEU A 105 18.15 29.64 -26.20
N ILE A 106 18.92 29.19 -25.21
CA ILE A 106 20.06 29.95 -24.67
C ILE A 106 21.15 30.14 -25.72
N LEU A 107 21.51 29.07 -26.45
CA LEU A 107 22.52 29.10 -27.51
C LEU A 107 22.13 30.06 -28.64
N ASN A 108 20.90 29.94 -29.15
CA ASN A 108 20.38 30.82 -30.20
C ASN A 108 20.40 32.30 -29.74
N ARG A 109 20.03 32.60 -28.48
CA ARG A 109 20.11 33.97 -27.95
C ARG A 109 21.54 34.53 -27.98
N TYR A 110 22.52 33.75 -27.52
CA TYR A 110 23.92 34.18 -27.55
C TYR A 110 24.48 34.27 -28.97
N TRP A 111 24.04 33.41 -29.89
CA TRP A 111 24.44 33.46 -31.29
C TRP A 111 23.91 34.71 -32.00
N ASN A 112 22.63 35.06 -31.80
CA ASN A 112 22.07 36.32 -32.30
C ASN A 112 22.84 37.54 -31.74
N GLN A 113 23.17 37.53 -30.45
CA GLN A 113 23.97 38.59 -29.82
C GLN A 113 25.38 38.69 -30.43
N PHE A 114 26.01 37.56 -30.78
CA PHE A 114 27.28 37.54 -31.50
C PHE A 114 27.14 38.17 -32.90
N ASP A 115 26.17 37.74 -33.70
CA ASP A 115 25.89 38.26 -35.04
C ASP A 115 25.63 39.78 -35.02
N ASP A 116 24.89 40.28 -34.04
CA ASP A 116 24.62 41.72 -33.87
C ASP A 116 25.88 42.53 -33.53
N ASN A 117 26.71 42.01 -32.61
CA ASN A 117 27.97 42.65 -32.24
C ASN A 117 28.96 42.70 -33.41
N VAL A 118 29.09 41.60 -34.17
CA VAL A 118 29.96 41.53 -35.35
C VAL A 118 29.50 42.55 -36.40
N ARG A 119 28.19 42.60 -36.72
CA ARG A 119 27.61 43.59 -37.65
C ARG A 119 27.83 45.04 -37.19
N LEU A 120 27.75 45.30 -35.88
CA LEU A 120 28.01 46.62 -35.32
C LEU A 120 29.48 47.06 -35.47
N ILE A 121 30.44 46.15 -35.27
CA ILE A 121 31.86 46.43 -35.44
C ILE A 121 32.19 46.79 -36.89
N ILE A 122 31.65 46.02 -37.85
CA ILE A 122 31.82 46.29 -39.30
C ILE A 122 31.30 47.69 -39.64
N ARG A 123 30.04 48.00 -39.28
CA ARG A 123 29.42 49.31 -39.54
C ARG A 123 30.23 50.49 -38.97
N ARG A 124 30.74 50.38 -37.74
CA ARG A 124 31.55 51.44 -37.11
C ARG A 124 32.87 51.68 -37.82
N TYR A 125 33.49 50.62 -38.35
CA TYR A 125 34.74 50.75 -39.08
C TYR A 125 34.56 51.33 -40.48
N ASP A 126 33.52 50.90 -41.20
CA ASP A 126 33.23 51.42 -42.54
C ASP A 126 32.86 52.91 -42.47
N GLN A 127 32.07 53.33 -41.47
CA GLN A 127 31.80 54.76 -41.17
C GLN A 127 33.06 55.58 -40.87
N ALA A 128 34.14 54.97 -40.37
CA ALA A 128 35.40 55.66 -40.09
C ALA A 128 36.32 55.80 -41.32
N LYS A 129 36.00 55.13 -42.45
CA LYS A 129 36.81 55.17 -43.68
C LYS A 129 36.34 56.18 -44.71
N THR A 130 35.07 56.59 -44.67
CA THR A 130 34.48 57.55 -45.61
C THR A 130 34.18 58.86 -44.89
N PRO A 131 34.84 59.98 -45.23
CA PRO A 131 34.31 61.29 -44.91
C PRO A 131 32.98 61.46 -45.66
N GLU A 132 31.90 61.80 -44.96
CA GLU A 132 30.65 62.16 -45.65
C GLU A 132 30.89 63.42 -46.49
N PRO A 133 30.53 63.43 -47.78
CA PRO A 133 30.33 64.66 -48.52
C PRO A 133 28.97 65.24 -48.12
N ASP A 134 28.91 66.55 -47.84
CA ASP A 134 27.66 67.26 -47.59
C ASP A 134 26.65 67.03 -48.73
N GLY A 135 25.51 66.38 -48.43
CA GLY A 135 24.57 65.97 -49.46
C GLY A 135 23.27 65.38 -48.92
N ASP A 136 22.26 66.24 -48.79
CA ASP A 136 20.88 65.90 -48.45
C ASP A 136 20.34 64.71 -49.30
N SER A 137 20.25 63.52 -48.69
CA SER A 137 19.70 62.31 -49.32
C SER A 137 19.19 61.32 -48.27
N ASN A 138 17.98 61.59 -47.79
CA ASN A 138 17.23 60.78 -46.82
C ASN A 138 16.77 59.40 -47.37
N GLN A 139 17.43 58.87 -48.42
CA GLN A 139 16.90 57.82 -49.30
C GLN A 139 17.49 56.42 -49.05
N GLU A 140 18.68 56.28 -48.47
CA GLU A 140 19.21 54.97 -48.05
C GLU A 140 18.50 54.41 -46.80
N ARG A 141 18.07 55.30 -45.88
CA ARG A 141 17.35 54.92 -44.66
C ARG A 141 15.96 54.31 -44.92
N ALA A 142 15.47 54.33 -46.16
CA ALA A 142 14.21 53.73 -46.57
C ALA A 142 14.30 52.22 -46.90
N LYS A 143 15.45 51.71 -47.38
CA LYS A 143 15.58 50.30 -47.79
C LYS A 143 15.77 49.34 -46.60
N ASP A 144 16.51 49.75 -45.58
CA ASP A 144 16.72 48.95 -44.36
C ASP A 144 15.47 48.83 -43.45
N ARG A 145 14.39 49.56 -43.75
CA ARG A 145 13.10 49.42 -43.04
C ARG A 145 12.19 48.31 -43.57
N GLY A 146 12.54 47.66 -44.69
CA GLY A 146 11.71 46.62 -45.31
C GLY A 146 11.68 45.27 -44.57
N ASN A 147 12.75 44.92 -43.84
CA ASN A 147 12.99 43.53 -43.41
C ASN A 147 13.04 43.28 -41.89
N GLN A 148 12.50 44.20 -41.09
CA GLN A 148 12.37 44.05 -39.62
C GLN A 148 10.91 43.87 -39.16
N GLY A 149 9.97 43.75 -40.10
CA GLY A 149 8.52 43.67 -39.83
C GLY A 149 7.83 42.41 -40.34
N GLU A 150 8.54 41.51 -41.01
CA GLU A 150 7.99 40.20 -41.38
C GLU A 150 8.16 39.21 -40.23
N THR A 151 7.11 38.45 -39.97
CA THR A 151 7.12 37.25 -39.14
C THR A 151 7.89 36.14 -39.85
N SER A 152 9.20 36.35 -40.06
CA SER A 152 10.14 35.25 -40.20
C SER A 152 9.98 34.41 -38.94
N ASN A 153 9.59 33.14 -39.10
CA ASN A 153 9.58 32.20 -37.99
C ASN A 153 10.93 32.30 -37.27
N SER A 154 10.90 32.28 -35.93
CA SER A 154 12.12 32.18 -35.12
C SER A 154 13.03 31.12 -35.74
N PHE A 155 14.34 31.34 -35.82
CA PHE A 155 15.27 30.35 -36.40
C PHE A 155 15.05 28.93 -35.82
N LEU A 156 14.70 28.83 -34.53
CA LEU A 156 14.32 27.57 -33.87
C LEU A 156 12.95 27.03 -34.30
N ALA A 157 11.99 27.89 -34.64
CA ALA A 157 10.69 27.49 -35.20
C ALA A 157 10.82 27.03 -36.66
N THR A 158 11.76 27.58 -37.43
CA THR A 158 12.13 27.01 -38.74
C THR A 158 12.71 25.62 -38.55
N LEU A 159 13.79 25.48 -37.76
CA LEU A 159 14.41 24.18 -37.44
C LEU A 159 13.42 23.14 -36.87
N ALA A 160 12.42 23.57 -36.10
CA ALA A 160 11.38 22.68 -35.55
C ALA A 160 10.33 22.22 -36.59
N SER A 161 10.23 22.92 -37.72
CA SER A 161 9.42 22.52 -38.88
C SER A 161 10.23 21.80 -39.98
N SER A 162 11.55 21.96 -39.97
CA SER A 162 12.49 21.34 -40.90
C SER A 162 12.66 19.84 -40.63
N THR A 163 12.80 19.05 -41.70
CA THR A 163 13.17 17.63 -41.58
C THR A 163 14.62 17.48 -41.11
N SER A 164 15.02 16.28 -40.68
CA SER A 164 16.38 16.03 -40.17
C SER A 164 17.50 16.34 -41.17
N GLU A 165 17.23 16.25 -42.48
CA GLU A 165 18.19 16.59 -43.54
C GLU A 165 18.25 18.11 -43.78
N GLU A 166 17.10 18.78 -43.75
CA GLU A 166 17.01 20.25 -43.88
C GLU A 166 17.65 20.97 -42.67
N MET A 167 17.45 20.44 -41.46
CA MET A 167 18.00 21.01 -40.22
C MET A 167 19.54 21.17 -40.25
N GLU A 168 20.26 20.19 -40.80
CA GLU A 168 21.72 20.28 -40.96
C GLU A 168 22.11 21.39 -41.95
N THR A 169 21.35 21.58 -43.03
CA THR A 169 21.62 22.63 -44.02
C THR A 169 21.36 24.04 -43.48
N GLU A 170 20.27 24.26 -42.74
CA GLU A 170 19.94 25.56 -42.15
C GLU A 170 20.95 25.99 -41.05
N LEU A 171 21.43 25.02 -40.26
CA LEU A 171 22.50 25.24 -39.29
C LEU A 171 23.83 25.60 -39.99
N GLN A 172 24.17 24.89 -41.07
CA GLN A 172 25.39 25.14 -41.85
C GLN A 172 25.36 26.53 -42.49
N GLU A 173 24.26 26.93 -43.16
CA GLU A 173 24.12 28.26 -43.76
C GLU A 173 24.25 29.38 -42.73
N ARG A 174 23.64 29.21 -41.54
CA ARG A 174 23.76 30.16 -40.45
C ARG A 174 25.21 30.30 -39.99
N VAL A 175 25.90 29.19 -39.73
CA VAL A 175 27.31 29.20 -39.29
C VAL A 175 28.19 29.85 -40.33
N GLU A 176 28.02 29.54 -41.62
CA GLU A 176 28.77 30.17 -42.70
C GLU A 176 28.53 31.68 -42.80
N SER A 177 27.29 32.15 -42.59
CA SER A 177 26.96 33.57 -42.58
C SER A 177 27.67 34.30 -41.44
N SER A 178 27.59 33.77 -40.20
CA SER A 178 28.30 34.30 -39.04
C SER A 178 29.83 34.27 -39.26
N GLN A 179 30.37 33.20 -39.85
CA GLN A 179 31.80 33.06 -40.14
C GLN A 179 32.28 34.07 -41.18
N LYS A 180 31.53 34.30 -42.26
CA LYS A 180 31.83 35.31 -43.29
C LYS A 180 31.91 36.72 -42.66
N GLN A 181 30.99 37.04 -41.75
CA GLN A 181 30.99 38.32 -41.03
C GLN A 181 32.13 38.43 -40.01
N ALA A 182 32.42 37.35 -39.26
CA ALA A 182 33.54 37.32 -38.31
C ALA A 182 34.90 37.47 -39.01
N ASN A 183 35.11 36.77 -40.14
CA ASN A 183 36.29 36.92 -40.98
C ASN A 183 36.47 38.37 -41.45
N ARG A 184 35.39 39.06 -41.82
CA ARG A 184 35.43 40.49 -42.16
C ARG A 184 35.90 41.36 -40.99
N VAL A 185 35.51 41.06 -39.75
CA VAL A 185 36.04 41.76 -38.55
C VAL A 185 37.52 41.45 -38.33
N VAL A 186 37.99 40.24 -38.64
CA VAL A 186 39.43 39.90 -38.59
C VAL A 186 40.22 40.68 -39.64
N GLU A 187 39.76 40.75 -40.89
CA GLU A 187 40.36 41.59 -41.94
C GLU A 187 40.48 43.07 -41.51
N ILE A 188 39.42 43.60 -40.89
CA ILE A 188 39.36 44.95 -40.34
C ILE A 188 40.40 45.14 -39.23
N TYR A 189 40.50 44.16 -38.32
CA TYR A 189 41.48 44.19 -37.23
C TYR A 189 42.91 44.07 -37.74
N GLU A 190 43.19 43.22 -38.74
CA GLU A 190 44.50 43.15 -39.39
C GLU A 190 44.86 44.46 -40.09
N CYS A 191 43.90 45.10 -40.78
CA CYS A 191 44.13 46.43 -41.38
C CYS A 191 44.48 47.49 -40.32
N LEU A 192 43.73 47.52 -39.21
CA LEU A 192 43.99 48.42 -38.08
C LEU A 192 45.34 48.13 -37.43
N LYS A 193 45.65 46.86 -37.17
CA LYS A 193 46.91 46.41 -36.60
C LYS A 193 48.08 46.76 -37.50
N ASN A 194 48.00 46.51 -38.81
CA ASN A 194 49.04 46.87 -39.77
C ASN A 194 49.25 48.40 -39.83
N ALA A 195 48.19 49.21 -39.71
CA ALA A 195 48.31 50.67 -39.61
C ALA A 195 49.01 51.11 -38.30
N VAL A 196 48.65 50.48 -37.17
CA VAL A 196 49.30 50.71 -35.86
C VAL A 196 50.75 50.25 -35.86
N ASP A 197 51.05 49.06 -36.37
CA ASP A 197 52.40 48.49 -36.46
C ASP A 197 53.28 49.29 -37.42
N HIS A 198 52.71 49.87 -38.50
CA HIS A 198 53.43 50.81 -39.38
C HIS A 198 53.71 52.15 -38.69
N LEU A 199 52.76 52.69 -37.91
CA LEU A 199 52.99 53.84 -37.04
C LEU A 199 54.06 53.53 -35.97
N CYS A 200 53.99 52.35 -35.35
CA CYS A 200 54.91 51.89 -34.33
C CYS A 200 56.31 51.65 -34.91
N TRP A 201 56.43 51.09 -36.12
CA TRP A 201 57.69 50.93 -36.84
C TRP A 201 58.32 52.29 -37.20
N ARG A 202 57.51 53.28 -37.58
CA ARG A 202 57.97 54.68 -37.78
C ARG A 202 58.43 55.34 -36.47
N LEU A 203 57.87 54.95 -35.32
CA LEU A 203 58.24 55.45 -33.99
C LEU A 203 59.42 54.69 -33.36
N LEU A 204 59.58 53.38 -33.59
CA LEU A 204 60.61 52.50 -33.03
C LEU A 204 61.91 52.50 -33.84
N ASN A 205 61.89 52.91 -35.11
CA ASN A 205 63.11 53.15 -35.89
C ASN A 205 63.87 54.42 -35.49
N VAL A 206 63.86 54.76 -34.19
CA VAL A 206 64.83 55.71 -33.58
C VAL A 206 66.28 55.23 -33.77
N ARG A 207 66.50 53.94 -34.10
CA ARG A 207 67.81 53.41 -34.50
C ARG A 207 68.28 53.93 -35.87
N TRP A 208 67.38 54.33 -36.77
CA TRP A 208 67.72 54.94 -38.07
C TRP A 208 68.01 56.44 -37.98
N LEU A 209 67.73 57.12 -36.86
CA LEU A 209 68.08 58.54 -36.66
C LEU A 209 69.57 58.82 -36.83
N LEU A 210 70.43 57.81 -36.65
CA LEU A 210 71.89 57.92 -36.75
C LEU A 210 72.46 57.81 -38.17
N PHE A 211 71.64 57.47 -39.18
CA PHE A 211 72.12 57.32 -40.57
C PHE A 211 71.13 57.83 -41.63
N ILE A 212 70.25 58.75 -41.23
CA ILE A 212 69.39 59.52 -42.13
C ILE A 212 70.09 60.84 -42.45
N PRO A 213 70.30 61.21 -43.73
CA PRO A 213 70.73 62.56 -44.09
C PRO A 213 69.73 63.58 -43.54
N GLU A 214 70.21 64.68 -42.95
CA GLU A 214 69.42 65.57 -42.07
C GLU A 214 68.06 66.01 -42.64
N GLY A 215 67.93 66.11 -43.97
CA GLY A 215 66.67 66.40 -44.65
C GLY A 215 65.55 65.35 -44.53
N SER A 216 65.85 64.05 -44.40
CA SER A 216 64.79 63.01 -44.34
C SER A 216 64.15 62.90 -42.95
N LEU A 217 64.88 63.19 -41.88
CA LEU A 217 64.29 63.35 -40.56
C LEU A 217 63.39 64.59 -40.54
N TRP A 218 63.83 65.67 -41.18
CA TRP A 218 63.02 66.87 -41.37
C TRP A 218 61.76 66.61 -42.20
N GLN A 219 61.79 65.74 -43.21
CA GLN A 219 60.59 65.32 -43.95
C GLN A 219 59.62 64.50 -43.08
N ILE A 220 60.10 63.59 -42.25
CA ILE A 220 59.24 62.81 -41.33
C ILE A 220 58.64 63.72 -40.26
N ALA A 221 59.45 64.59 -39.66
CA ALA A 221 59.01 65.59 -38.67
C ALA A 221 58.04 66.59 -39.30
N SER A 222 58.31 67.09 -40.51
CA SER A 222 57.42 67.98 -41.27
C SER A 222 56.10 67.30 -41.61
N LYS A 223 56.10 66.03 -42.02
CA LYS A 223 54.87 65.27 -42.31
C LYS A 223 54.08 64.92 -41.06
N LEU A 224 54.75 64.64 -39.93
CA LEU A 224 54.09 64.45 -38.64
C LEU A 224 53.53 65.78 -38.12
N ASN A 225 54.27 66.88 -38.24
CA ASN A 225 53.84 68.21 -37.86
C ASN A 225 52.71 68.71 -38.77
N SER A 226 52.68 68.32 -40.05
CA SER A 226 51.58 68.58 -40.99
C SER A 226 50.31 67.82 -40.59
N LEU A 227 50.43 66.54 -40.19
CA LEU A 227 49.29 65.79 -39.66
C LEU A 227 48.81 66.36 -38.31
N LEU A 228 49.73 66.73 -37.43
CA LEU A 228 49.43 67.34 -36.14
C LEU A 228 48.83 68.75 -36.29
N THR A 229 49.24 69.53 -37.30
CA THR A 229 48.59 70.81 -37.63
C THR A 229 47.23 70.59 -38.24
N SER A 230 47.06 69.66 -39.19
CA SER A 230 45.72 69.35 -39.73
C SER A 230 44.74 68.82 -38.67
N GLU A 231 45.21 68.04 -37.69
CA GLU A 231 44.38 67.56 -36.59
C GLU A 231 44.13 68.67 -35.54
N ASN A 232 45.09 69.55 -35.29
CA ASN A 232 44.84 70.76 -34.49
C ASN A 232 43.87 71.72 -35.18
N GLU A 233 43.96 71.91 -36.50
CA GLU A 233 43.03 72.69 -37.31
C GLU A 233 41.64 72.05 -37.25
N ARG A 234 41.52 70.72 -37.41
CA ARG A 234 40.25 69.99 -37.27
C ARG A 234 39.67 70.11 -35.86
N LEU A 235 40.50 70.06 -34.81
CA LEU A 235 40.07 70.23 -33.42
C LEU A 235 39.72 71.69 -33.10
N GLN A 236 40.42 72.67 -33.68
CA GLN A 236 40.09 74.09 -33.60
C GLN A 236 38.77 74.37 -34.31
N GLN A 237 38.56 73.81 -35.50
CA GLN A 237 37.33 73.91 -36.27
C GLN A 237 36.15 73.27 -35.52
N LEU A 238 36.32 72.06 -34.99
CA LEU A 238 35.29 71.42 -34.14
C LEU A 238 35.01 72.23 -32.86
N THR A 239 36.03 72.85 -32.27
CA THR A 239 35.88 73.74 -31.12
C THR A 239 35.14 75.02 -31.49
N GLU A 240 35.39 75.57 -32.68
CA GLU A 240 34.70 76.77 -33.17
C GLU A 240 33.27 76.47 -33.60
N ASP A 241 33.01 75.33 -34.25
CA ASP A 241 31.66 74.82 -34.54
C ASP A 241 30.86 74.58 -33.25
N LEU A 242 31.50 74.04 -32.21
CA LEU A 242 30.87 73.86 -30.90
C LEU A 242 30.62 75.19 -30.20
N LYS A 243 31.54 76.15 -30.26
CA LYS A 243 31.30 77.52 -29.77
C LYS A 243 30.21 78.24 -30.57
N GLN A 244 30.13 78.04 -31.89
CA GLN A 244 29.13 78.64 -32.76
C GLN A 244 27.76 78.01 -32.53
N LYS A 245 27.67 76.69 -32.34
CA LYS A 245 26.44 76.01 -31.91
C LYS A 245 26.03 76.44 -30.50
N HIS A 246 26.98 76.59 -29.58
CA HIS A 246 26.70 77.08 -28.24
C HIS A 246 26.26 78.55 -28.23
N SER A 247 26.87 79.42 -29.04
CA SER A 247 26.47 80.83 -29.17
C SER A 247 25.13 80.99 -29.89
N HIS A 248 24.85 80.17 -30.91
CA HIS A 248 23.54 80.08 -31.56
C HIS A 248 22.47 79.65 -30.56
N MET A 249 22.65 78.53 -29.87
CA MET A 249 21.73 78.01 -28.87
C MET A 249 21.54 79.01 -27.71
N THR A 250 22.60 79.68 -27.28
CA THR A 250 22.52 80.75 -26.26
C THR A 250 21.79 81.98 -26.78
N SER A 251 21.93 82.32 -28.08
CA SER A 251 21.21 83.43 -28.70
C SER A 251 19.73 83.12 -28.89
N GLU A 252 19.37 81.89 -29.28
CA GLU A 252 17.99 81.43 -29.36
C GLU A 252 17.34 81.38 -27.97
N VAL A 253 18.02 80.84 -26.95
CA VAL A 253 17.54 80.88 -25.57
C VAL A 253 17.36 82.31 -25.07
N ARG A 254 18.26 83.25 -25.43
CA ARG A 254 18.08 84.69 -25.15
C ARG A 254 16.90 85.28 -25.91
N ILE A 255 16.68 84.93 -27.18
CA ILE A 255 15.53 85.43 -27.97
C ILE A 255 14.22 84.90 -27.38
N LEU A 256 14.16 83.63 -26.97
CA LEU A 256 13.00 83.03 -26.32
C LEU A 256 12.76 83.63 -24.92
N SER A 257 13.81 83.85 -24.12
CA SER A 257 13.73 84.60 -22.85
C SER A 257 13.19 86.00 -23.08
N ASN A 258 13.79 86.78 -23.98
CA ASN A 258 13.37 88.16 -24.25
C ASN A 258 11.92 88.22 -24.77
N LYS A 259 11.47 87.25 -25.57
CA LYS A 259 10.07 87.13 -26.00
C LYS A 259 9.13 86.82 -24.82
N ALA A 260 9.55 85.98 -23.87
CA ALA A 260 8.80 85.72 -22.66
C ALA A 260 8.77 86.96 -21.75
N ASP A 261 9.90 87.63 -21.53
CA ASP A 261 10.04 88.85 -20.72
C ASP A 261 9.20 90.00 -21.32
N GLN A 262 9.20 90.16 -22.64
CA GLN A 262 8.35 91.14 -23.33
C GLN A 262 6.86 90.77 -23.24
N ARG A 263 6.50 89.49 -23.36
CA ARG A 263 5.11 89.05 -23.17
C ARG A 263 4.63 89.23 -21.73
N VAL A 264 5.48 88.99 -20.74
CA VAL A 264 5.21 89.31 -19.33
C VAL A 264 5.00 90.82 -19.17
N SER A 265 5.85 91.66 -19.78
CA SER A 265 5.72 93.13 -19.73
C SER A 265 4.40 93.62 -20.37
N GLU A 266 4.01 93.09 -21.52
CA GLU A 266 2.72 93.38 -22.17
C GLU A 266 1.53 92.99 -21.29
N LEU A 267 1.58 91.80 -20.68
CA LEU A 267 0.54 91.34 -19.76
C LEU A 267 0.50 92.19 -18.49
N GLN A 268 1.64 92.70 -18.01
CA GLN A 268 1.73 93.62 -16.88
C GLN A 268 1.01 94.94 -17.20
N VAL A 269 1.30 95.54 -18.36
CA VAL A 269 0.62 96.76 -18.83
C VAL A 269 -0.89 96.54 -18.99
N LEU A 270 -1.30 95.42 -19.61
CA LEU A 270 -2.71 95.09 -19.75
C LEU A 270 -3.41 94.88 -18.40
N ILE A 271 -2.72 94.31 -17.40
CA ILE A 271 -3.23 94.18 -16.03
C ILE A 271 -3.40 95.57 -15.40
N GLU A 272 -2.45 96.49 -15.58
CA GLU A 272 -2.54 97.87 -15.07
C GLU A 272 -3.69 98.65 -15.74
N GLU A 273 -3.88 98.51 -17.06
CA GLU A 273 -4.99 99.09 -17.82
C GLU A 273 -6.34 98.54 -17.36
N LEU A 274 -6.48 97.21 -17.22
CA LEU A 274 -7.70 96.55 -16.74
C LEU A 274 -8.01 96.90 -15.27
N GLN A 275 -7.00 97.05 -14.42
CA GLN A 275 -7.18 97.56 -13.06
C GLN A 275 -7.67 99.01 -13.05
N TRP A 276 -7.13 99.86 -13.93
CA TRP A 276 -7.58 101.24 -14.07
C TRP A 276 -9.02 101.33 -14.59
N ASP A 277 -9.39 100.51 -15.58
CA ASP A 277 -10.75 100.47 -16.11
C ASP A 277 -11.75 99.86 -15.10
N MET A 278 -11.37 98.82 -14.36
CA MET A 278 -12.16 98.32 -13.21
C MET A 278 -12.42 99.42 -12.19
N GLU A 279 -11.39 100.18 -11.81
CA GLU A 279 -11.52 101.25 -10.82
C GLU A 279 -12.29 102.46 -11.40
N LYS A 280 -12.21 102.72 -12.70
CA LYS A 280 -13.05 103.70 -13.42
C LYS A 280 -14.53 103.28 -13.47
N ILE A 281 -14.82 102.00 -13.70
CA ILE A 281 -16.16 101.42 -13.59
C ILE A 281 -16.65 101.54 -12.15
N ARG A 282 -15.83 101.19 -11.14
CA ARG A 282 -16.17 101.35 -9.71
C ARG A 282 -16.48 102.80 -9.33
N ARG A 283 -15.72 103.77 -9.84
CA ARG A 283 -16.03 105.20 -9.70
C ARG A 283 -17.29 105.64 -10.44
N ARG A 284 -17.69 104.94 -11.51
CA ARG A 284 -18.97 105.19 -12.21
C ARG A 284 -20.13 104.57 -11.46
N GLU A 285 -19.98 103.35 -10.95
CA GLU A 285 -20.93 102.65 -10.09
C GLU A 285 -21.19 103.45 -8.81
N ASN A 286 -20.15 103.91 -8.12
CA ASN A 286 -20.29 104.78 -6.94
C ASN A 286 -21.03 106.09 -7.26
N ARG A 287 -20.79 106.69 -8.44
CA ARG A 287 -21.55 107.87 -8.91
C ARG A 287 -23.00 107.53 -9.24
N LEU A 288 -23.27 106.37 -9.85
CA LEU A 288 -24.63 105.90 -10.13
C LEU A 288 -25.39 105.55 -8.84
N ASN A 289 -24.74 104.95 -7.85
CA ASN A 289 -25.32 104.67 -6.53
C ASN A 289 -25.58 105.97 -5.75
N ALA A 290 -24.69 106.97 -5.85
CA ALA A 290 -24.93 108.31 -5.32
C ALA A 290 -26.13 108.98 -6.01
N HIS A 291 -26.19 108.99 -7.34
CA HIS A 291 -27.34 109.53 -8.09
C HIS A 291 -28.62 108.74 -7.88
N LEU A 292 -28.57 107.41 -7.67
CA LEU A 292 -29.75 106.61 -7.35
C LEU A 292 -30.26 106.95 -5.95
N SER A 293 -29.36 107.13 -4.98
CA SER A 293 -29.70 107.63 -3.64
C SER A 293 -30.32 109.03 -3.72
N GLU A 294 -29.69 109.92 -4.49
CA GLU A 294 -30.17 111.28 -4.73
C GLU A 294 -31.49 111.31 -5.51
N ILE A 295 -31.75 110.38 -6.43
CA ILE A 295 -33.02 110.24 -7.15
C ILE A 295 -34.09 109.64 -6.23
N LEU A 296 -33.77 108.70 -5.35
CA LEU A 296 -34.71 108.24 -4.31
C LEU A 296 -35.09 109.39 -3.36
N GLU A 297 -34.13 110.29 -3.07
CA GLU A 297 -34.33 111.48 -2.24
C GLU A 297 -35.04 112.62 -3.01
N ARG A 298 -34.77 112.79 -4.30
CA ARG A 298 -35.49 113.70 -5.19
C ARG A 298 -36.87 113.18 -5.59
N VAL A 299 -37.14 111.88 -5.56
CA VAL A 299 -38.51 111.34 -5.68
C VAL A 299 -39.27 111.56 -4.37
N ARG A 300 -38.59 111.55 -3.21
CA ARG A 300 -39.16 112.09 -1.96
C ARG A 300 -39.43 113.60 -2.04
N MET A 301 -38.63 114.40 -2.77
CA MET A 301 -38.80 115.86 -2.87
C MET A 301 -39.62 116.39 -4.08
N MET A 302 -39.66 115.73 -5.23
CA MET A 302 -40.55 116.09 -6.36
C MET A 302 -42.00 115.66 -6.09
N ARG A 303 -42.20 114.76 -5.12
CA ARG A 303 -43.50 114.62 -4.44
C ARG A 303 -43.98 115.95 -3.81
N ASN A 304 -43.07 116.90 -3.57
CA ASN A 304 -43.33 118.17 -2.89
C ASN A 304 -43.15 119.42 -3.77
N CYS A 305 -42.44 119.36 -4.92
CA CYS A 305 -42.02 120.55 -5.68
C CYS A 305 -42.06 120.38 -7.22
N VAL A 306 -43.25 120.40 -7.84
CA VAL A 306 -43.42 120.56 -9.31
C VAL A 306 -43.86 122.00 -9.60
N SER A 307 -42.91 122.93 -9.64
CA SER A 307 -43.18 124.36 -9.84
C SER A 307 -41.99 125.06 -10.49
N ASP A 308 -41.72 124.67 -11.74
CA ASP A 308 -40.71 125.29 -12.61
C ASP A 308 -41.04 126.74 -12.99
N SER A 309 -40.04 127.46 -13.49
CA SER A 309 -40.24 128.63 -14.34
C SER A 309 -39.24 128.64 -15.51
N VAL A 310 -39.67 129.22 -16.63
CA VAL A 310 -39.17 128.97 -18.00
C VAL A 310 -38.44 130.20 -18.57
N LEU A 311 -37.51 130.01 -19.51
CA LEU A 311 -36.77 131.08 -20.21
C LEU A 311 -37.22 131.27 -21.68
N SER A 312 -36.94 132.46 -22.25
CA SER A 312 -37.67 133.04 -23.40
C SER A 312 -36.94 133.07 -24.77
N THR A 313 -37.64 133.55 -25.78
CA THR A 313 -37.61 133.12 -27.20
C THR A 313 -36.48 133.65 -28.08
N HIS A 314 -35.76 134.72 -27.71
CA HIS A 314 -34.68 135.22 -28.58
C HIS A 314 -33.51 134.23 -28.69
N ASN A 315 -33.29 133.43 -27.64
CA ASN A 315 -32.39 132.29 -27.70
C ASN A 315 -32.79 131.33 -28.82
N VAL A 316 -34.09 131.06 -29.04
CA VAL A 316 -34.59 130.00 -29.93
C VAL A 316 -34.11 130.14 -31.38
N CYS A 317 -33.93 131.35 -31.93
CA CYS A 317 -33.49 131.49 -33.32
C CYS A 317 -31.98 131.31 -33.50
N LEU A 318 -31.17 131.86 -32.58
CA LEU A 318 -29.72 131.61 -32.58
C LEU A 318 -29.42 130.14 -32.24
N PHE A 319 -30.20 129.59 -31.31
CA PHE A 319 -30.26 128.19 -30.94
C PHE A 319 -30.65 127.31 -32.12
N MET A 320 -31.61 127.70 -33.00
CA MET A 320 -31.95 126.92 -34.20
C MET A 320 -30.79 126.78 -35.20
N LEU A 321 -30.08 127.87 -35.52
CA LEU A 321 -28.89 127.79 -36.39
C LEU A 321 -27.76 127.00 -35.73
N LYS A 322 -27.51 127.26 -34.44
CA LYS A 322 -26.54 126.50 -33.65
C LYS A 322 -26.93 125.02 -33.54
N CYS A 323 -28.21 124.69 -33.47
CA CYS A 323 -28.75 123.34 -33.46
C CYS A 323 -28.57 122.66 -34.82
N ASN A 324 -28.71 123.36 -35.95
CA ASN A 324 -28.45 122.75 -37.26
C ASN A 324 -26.96 122.45 -37.46
N GLU A 325 -26.07 123.35 -37.03
CA GLU A 325 -24.62 123.12 -37.03
C GLU A 325 -24.23 121.97 -36.08
N MET A 326 -24.73 122.00 -34.83
CA MET A 326 -24.56 120.90 -33.87
C MET A 326 -25.19 119.59 -34.36
N ASN A 327 -26.30 119.60 -35.11
CA ASN A 327 -26.90 118.39 -35.67
C ASN A 327 -26.02 117.80 -36.78
N SER A 328 -25.41 118.64 -37.63
CA SER A 328 -24.44 118.18 -38.64
C SER A 328 -23.20 117.57 -37.97
N GLU A 329 -22.62 118.27 -37.00
CA GLU A 329 -21.52 117.74 -36.18
C GLU A 329 -21.91 116.45 -35.46
N LEU A 330 -23.16 116.33 -34.98
CA LEU A 330 -23.65 115.15 -34.27
C LEU A 330 -23.87 113.95 -35.22
N GLU A 331 -24.30 114.18 -36.45
CA GLU A 331 -24.43 113.14 -37.48
C GLU A 331 -23.04 112.66 -37.95
N GLU A 332 -22.08 113.57 -38.20
CA GLU A 332 -20.68 113.21 -38.47
C GLU A 332 -20.05 112.43 -37.30
N ASN A 333 -20.35 112.83 -36.05
CA ASN A 333 -19.89 112.09 -34.87
C ASN A 333 -20.59 110.73 -34.71
N ARG A 334 -21.83 110.54 -35.17
CA ARG A 334 -22.50 109.23 -35.24
C ARG A 334 -21.84 108.34 -36.27
N GLU A 335 -21.66 108.83 -37.50
CA GLU A 335 -20.97 108.06 -38.55
C GLU A 335 -19.54 107.68 -38.12
N LEU A 336 -18.81 108.58 -37.46
CA LEU A 336 -17.50 108.29 -36.89
C LEU A 336 -17.56 107.25 -35.75
N ALA A 337 -18.61 107.26 -34.93
CA ALA A 337 -18.82 106.28 -33.87
C ALA A 337 -19.18 104.90 -34.43
N ASP A 338 -20.04 104.83 -35.45
CA ASP A 338 -20.44 103.59 -36.11
C ASP A 338 -19.28 102.97 -36.90
N ASN A 339 -18.49 103.78 -37.62
CA ASN A 339 -17.25 103.32 -38.26
C ASN A 339 -16.26 102.76 -37.23
N ARG A 340 -16.04 103.46 -36.11
CA ARG A 340 -15.21 102.96 -35.01
C ARG A 340 -15.77 101.69 -34.37
N LEU A 341 -17.10 101.54 -34.28
CA LEU A 341 -17.73 100.33 -33.77
C LEU A 341 -17.49 99.14 -34.71
N ILE A 342 -17.60 99.35 -36.03
CA ILE A 342 -17.30 98.33 -37.04
C ILE A 342 -15.81 97.94 -37.01
N GLU A 343 -14.90 98.91 -36.90
CA GLU A 343 -13.47 98.66 -36.72
C GLU A 343 -13.17 97.87 -35.43
N LEU A 344 -13.79 98.24 -34.30
CA LEU A 344 -13.64 97.52 -33.03
C LEU A 344 -14.21 96.09 -33.09
N GLN A 345 -15.36 95.89 -33.74
CA GLN A 345 -15.94 94.55 -33.95
C GLN A 345 -15.02 93.69 -34.82
N LYS A 346 -14.45 94.26 -35.89
CA LYS A 346 -13.50 93.56 -36.75
C LYS A 346 -12.22 93.21 -35.99
N LEU A 347 -11.62 94.15 -35.26
CA LEU A 347 -10.45 93.91 -34.43
C LEU A 347 -10.72 92.86 -33.32
N GLN A 348 -11.92 92.86 -32.74
CA GLN A 348 -12.33 91.84 -31.77
C GLN A 348 -12.41 90.44 -32.42
N GLN A 349 -12.91 90.36 -33.66
CA GLN A 349 -13.01 89.09 -34.40
C GLN A 349 -11.64 88.60 -34.89
N ASP A 350 -10.77 89.50 -35.35
CA ASP A 350 -9.38 89.20 -35.68
C ASP A 350 -8.61 88.71 -34.44
N LEU A 351 -8.79 89.35 -33.28
CA LEU A 351 -8.17 88.95 -32.01
C LEU A 351 -8.68 87.59 -31.52
N GLN A 352 -9.99 87.30 -31.65
CA GLN A 352 -10.52 85.96 -31.39
C GLN A 352 -9.91 84.90 -32.31
N THR A 353 -9.74 85.22 -33.60
CA THR A 353 -9.15 84.31 -34.58
C THR A 353 -7.69 84.00 -34.23
N VAL A 354 -6.88 85.03 -33.96
CA VAL A 354 -5.47 84.87 -33.52
C VAL A 354 -5.38 84.13 -32.18
N HIS A 355 -6.31 84.33 -31.24
CA HIS A 355 -6.34 83.57 -29.99
C HIS A 355 -6.67 82.08 -30.24
N GLN A 356 -7.59 81.78 -31.15
CA GLN A 356 -7.92 80.41 -31.54
C GLN A 356 -6.71 79.72 -32.19
N GLU A 357 -6.03 80.40 -33.12
CA GLU A 357 -4.80 79.91 -33.76
C GLU A 357 -3.67 79.68 -32.75
N ASN A 358 -3.45 80.61 -31.82
CA ASN A 358 -2.41 80.47 -30.80
C ASN A 358 -2.69 79.29 -29.85
N ASN A 359 -3.96 79.06 -29.49
CA ASN A 359 -4.37 77.87 -28.74
C ASN A 359 -4.10 76.58 -29.53
N ASN A 360 -4.46 76.53 -30.83
CA ASN A 360 -4.22 75.38 -31.69
C ASN A 360 -2.71 75.07 -31.78
N MET A 361 -1.89 76.07 -32.12
CA MET A 361 -0.42 75.95 -32.19
C MET A 361 0.19 75.49 -30.86
N LYS A 362 -0.35 75.94 -29.72
CA LYS A 362 0.08 75.48 -28.39
C LYS A 362 -0.25 74.00 -28.15
N THR A 363 -1.43 73.53 -28.58
CA THR A 363 -1.78 72.09 -28.49
C THR A 363 -0.93 71.22 -29.43
N GLU A 364 -0.65 71.70 -30.64
CA GLU A 364 0.23 71.01 -31.59
C GLU A 364 1.67 70.91 -31.09
N LEU A 365 2.21 71.98 -30.48
CA LEU A 365 3.55 71.96 -29.87
C LEU A 365 3.64 70.95 -28.72
N LEU A 366 2.62 70.87 -27.85
CA LEU A 366 2.59 69.90 -26.74
C LEU A 366 2.50 68.46 -27.27
N SER A 367 1.61 68.20 -28.22
CA SER A 367 1.48 66.91 -28.93
C SER A 367 2.81 66.48 -29.56
N ARG A 368 3.47 67.40 -30.28
CA ARG A 368 4.71 67.12 -30.99
C ARG A 368 5.91 66.93 -30.05
N ALA A 369 5.96 67.66 -28.93
CA ALA A 369 6.94 67.42 -27.88
C ALA A 369 6.78 66.03 -27.23
N GLU A 370 5.54 65.62 -26.95
CA GLU A 370 5.25 64.28 -26.42
C GLU A 370 5.61 63.18 -27.44
N GLY A 371 5.35 63.41 -28.73
CA GLY A 371 5.79 62.55 -29.82
C GLY A 371 7.30 62.38 -29.88
N LEU A 372 8.06 63.49 -29.87
CA LEU A 372 9.53 63.47 -29.88
C LEU A 372 10.13 62.74 -28.66
N VAL A 373 9.52 62.90 -27.48
CA VAL A 373 9.92 62.14 -26.28
C VAL A 373 9.65 60.65 -26.46
N LYS A 374 8.51 60.25 -27.04
CA LYS A 374 8.19 58.82 -27.30
C LYS A 374 9.04 58.21 -28.41
N GLU A 375 9.47 59.00 -29.39
CA GLU A 375 10.35 58.57 -30.48
C GLU A 375 11.83 58.46 -30.05
N SER A 376 12.21 59.14 -28.96
CA SER A 376 13.58 59.15 -28.41
C SER A 376 14.12 57.74 -28.12
N SER A 377 15.43 57.58 -28.30
CA SER A 377 16.16 56.34 -28.01
C SER A 377 16.03 55.92 -26.55
N GLU A 378 16.02 56.90 -25.65
CA GLU A 378 15.99 56.72 -24.20
C GLU A 378 14.61 56.20 -23.78
N TYR A 379 13.53 56.82 -24.27
CA TYR A 379 12.17 56.36 -23.99
C TYR A 379 11.92 54.96 -24.56
N ARG A 380 12.29 54.71 -25.82
CA ARG A 380 12.07 53.37 -26.42
C ARG A 380 12.93 52.28 -25.77
N CYS A 381 14.14 52.62 -25.33
CA CYS A 381 14.97 51.71 -24.53
C CYS A 381 14.32 51.41 -23.16
N LEU A 382 13.82 52.44 -22.45
CA LEU A 382 13.15 52.29 -21.17
C LEU A 382 11.82 51.51 -21.30
N GLN A 383 11.04 51.78 -22.34
CA GLN A 383 9.82 51.05 -22.68
C GLN A 383 10.11 49.56 -22.96
N SER A 384 11.18 49.26 -23.69
CA SER A 384 11.62 47.89 -23.94
C SER A 384 12.05 47.19 -22.64
N GLN A 385 12.84 47.86 -21.79
CA GLN A 385 13.27 47.30 -20.50
C GLN A 385 12.08 47.06 -19.56
N PHE A 386 11.15 48.01 -19.47
CA PHE A 386 9.91 47.86 -18.70
C PHE A 386 9.08 46.67 -19.21
N SER A 387 8.94 46.52 -20.53
CA SER A 387 8.18 45.41 -21.13
C SER A 387 8.79 44.05 -20.81
N VAL A 388 10.13 43.93 -20.86
CA VAL A 388 10.84 42.70 -20.45
C VAL A 388 10.62 42.41 -18.96
N LEU A 389 10.88 43.38 -18.08
CA LEU A 389 10.72 43.22 -16.63
C LEU A 389 9.27 42.92 -16.22
N TYR A 390 8.29 43.50 -16.91
CA TYR A 390 6.87 43.24 -16.69
C TYR A 390 6.47 41.81 -17.10
N ASN A 391 6.97 41.34 -18.25
CA ASN A 391 6.76 39.96 -18.70
C ASN A 391 7.47 38.94 -17.79
N GLU A 392 8.71 39.21 -17.37
CA GLU A 392 9.42 38.39 -16.36
C GLU A 392 8.65 38.36 -15.03
N SER A 393 8.12 39.50 -14.57
CA SER A 393 7.27 39.59 -13.37
C SER A 393 5.99 38.75 -13.50
N LEU A 394 5.35 38.74 -14.67
CA LEU A 394 4.16 37.91 -14.93
C LEU A 394 4.50 36.41 -14.92
N ILE A 395 5.61 36.01 -15.55
CA ILE A 395 6.07 34.61 -15.58
C ILE A 395 6.40 34.13 -14.16
N LEU A 396 7.18 34.90 -13.39
CA LEU A 396 7.51 34.58 -12.00
C LEU A 396 6.27 34.48 -11.12
N LYS A 397 5.26 35.34 -11.33
CA LYS A 397 3.98 35.25 -10.63
C LYS A 397 3.22 33.97 -11.00
N GLY A 398 3.19 33.59 -12.27
CA GLY A 398 2.60 32.33 -12.71
C GLY A 398 3.27 31.11 -12.04
N GLN A 399 4.60 31.07 -12.01
CA GLN A 399 5.37 30.02 -11.34
C GLN A 399 5.14 29.99 -9.82
N LEU A 400 5.01 31.16 -9.17
CA LEU A 400 4.66 31.26 -7.75
C LEU A 400 3.27 30.68 -7.45
N ASP A 401 2.27 31.02 -8.27
CA ASP A 401 0.90 30.55 -8.06
C ASP A 401 0.75 29.06 -8.41
N GLU A 402 1.49 28.56 -9.40
CA GLU A 402 1.57 27.12 -9.70
C GLU A 402 2.28 26.33 -8.59
N THR A 403 3.42 26.81 -8.07
CA THR A 403 4.12 26.16 -6.96
C THR A 403 3.29 26.18 -5.67
N ARG A 404 2.51 27.23 -5.42
CA ARG A 404 1.50 27.26 -4.35
C ARG A 404 0.40 26.23 -4.54
N ALA A 405 -0.10 26.04 -5.76
CA ALA A 405 -1.08 25.00 -6.07
C ALA A 405 -0.50 23.58 -5.87
N ARG A 406 0.73 23.33 -6.34
CA ARG A 406 1.47 22.08 -6.10
C ARG A 406 1.72 21.83 -4.60
N LEU A 407 2.04 22.87 -3.82
CA LEU A 407 2.19 22.76 -2.37
C LEU A 407 0.86 22.45 -1.66
N ASN A 408 -0.24 23.09 -2.07
CA ASN A 408 -1.55 22.84 -1.48
C ASN A 408 -2.05 21.42 -1.81
N THR A 409 -1.94 20.97 -3.06
CA THR A 409 -2.35 19.61 -3.46
C THR A 409 -1.57 18.53 -2.71
N THR A 410 -0.23 18.67 -2.61
CA THR A 410 0.63 17.74 -1.85
C THR A 410 0.33 17.78 -0.35
N ARG A 411 0.05 18.96 0.23
CA ARG A 411 -0.39 19.10 1.63
C ARG A 411 -1.72 18.39 1.88
N THR A 412 -2.73 18.58 1.02
CA THR A 412 -4.03 17.89 1.16
C THR A 412 -3.91 16.38 0.93
N ALA A 413 -3.04 15.94 0.02
CA ALA A 413 -2.76 14.51 -0.17
C ALA A 413 -2.14 13.87 1.09
N ARG A 414 -1.13 14.53 1.70
CA ARG A 414 -0.54 14.07 2.98
C ARG A 414 -1.56 14.04 4.12
N LEU A 415 -2.44 15.04 4.23
CA LEU A 415 -3.50 15.05 5.25
C LEU A 415 -4.44 13.84 5.10
N ARG A 416 -4.92 13.55 3.88
CA ARG A 416 -5.74 12.35 3.63
C ARG A 416 -5.01 11.04 3.91
N GLN A 417 -3.70 10.98 3.66
CA GLN A 417 -2.89 9.81 3.98
C GLN A 417 -2.78 9.60 5.50
N LEU A 418 -2.60 10.68 6.28
CA LEU A 418 -2.62 10.62 7.74
C LEU A 418 -3.99 10.20 8.26
N GLU A 419 -5.07 10.80 7.75
CA GLU A 419 -6.45 10.39 8.08
C GLU A 419 -6.68 8.89 7.80
N HIS A 420 -6.15 8.36 6.69
CA HIS A 420 -6.26 6.93 6.38
C HIS A 420 -5.47 6.06 7.36
N MET A 421 -4.23 6.43 7.69
CA MET A 421 -3.39 5.75 8.67
C MET A 421 -4.01 5.76 10.09
N GLU A 422 -4.58 6.89 10.52
CA GLU A 422 -5.29 7.00 11.80
C GLU A 422 -6.52 6.09 11.84
N ASN A 423 -7.28 6.00 10.75
CA ASN A 423 -8.41 5.07 10.63
C ASN A 423 -7.97 3.60 10.67
N ASP A 424 -6.86 3.26 10.00
CA ASP A 424 -6.30 1.90 10.01
C ASP A 424 -5.75 1.52 11.39
N GLU A 425 -5.10 2.46 12.10
CA GLU A 425 -4.66 2.25 13.48
C GLU A 425 -5.86 2.01 14.40
N VAL A 426 -6.91 2.83 14.31
CA VAL A 426 -8.15 2.64 15.08
C VAL A 426 -8.83 1.31 14.74
N ALA A 427 -8.81 0.88 13.48
CA ALA A 427 -9.33 -0.42 13.06
C ALA A 427 -8.51 -1.58 13.65
N LEU A 428 -7.17 -1.47 13.65
CA LEU A 428 -6.29 -2.47 14.25
C LEU A 428 -6.45 -2.53 15.78
N GLN A 429 -6.52 -1.38 16.46
CA GLN A 429 -6.81 -1.30 17.89
C GLN A 429 -8.15 -1.98 18.24
N ARG A 430 -9.19 -1.86 17.40
CA ARG A 430 -10.47 -2.58 17.58
C ARG A 430 -10.32 -4.08 17.41
N LYS A 431 -9.56 -4.55 16.41
CA LYS A 431 -9.27 -5.99 16.21
C LYS A 431 -8.54 -6.57 17.42
N VAL A 432 -7.42 -5.96 17.83
CA VAL A 432 -6.62 -6.39 18.99
C VAL A 432 -7.47 -6.41 20.28
N ARG A 433 -8.32 -5.40 20.54
CA ARG A 433 -9.26 -5.45 21.67
C ARG A 433 -10.22 -6.64 21.59
N THR A 434 -10.73 -6.95 20.40
CA THR A 434 -11.65 -8.07 20.20
C THR A 434 -10.96 -9.42 20.40
N GLU A 435 -9.73 -9.57 19.92
CA GLU A 435 -8.89 -10.75 20.15
C GLU A 435 -8.56 -10.91 21.64
N VAL A 436 -8.23 -9.83 22.35
CA VAL A 436 -8.02 -9.85 23.81
C VAL A 436 -9.29 -10.32 24.54
N PHE A 437 -10.47 -9.80 24.21
CA PHE A 437 -11.73 -10.30 24.79
C PHE A 437 -11.95 -11.80 24.54
N GLN A 438 -11.68 -12.29 23.33
CA GLN A 438 -11.79 -13.73 23.00
C GLN A 438 -10.77 -14.60 23.76
N LEU A 439 -9.55 -14.10 23.96
CA LEU A 439 -8.52 -14.76 24.76
C LEU A 439 -8.88 -14.75 26.27
N GLU A 440 -9.53 -13.71 26.76
CA GLU A 440 -10.05 -13.66 28.14
C GLU A 440 -11.21 -14.64 28.35
N ASP A 441 -12.16 -14.71 27.42
CA ASP A 441 -13.28 -15.68 27.46
C ASP A 441 -12.78 -17.13 27.39
N THR A 442 -11.84 -17.44 26.49
CA THR A 442 -11.26 -18.79 26.39
C THR A 442 -10.43 -19.16 27.63
N LEU A 443 -9.68 -18.21 28.20
CA LEU A 443 -8.98 -18.41 29.47
C LEU A 443 -9.96 -18.65 30.64
N ALA A 444 -11.09 -17.94 30.68
CA ALA A 444 -12.14 -18.16 31.68
C ALA A 444 -12.79 -19.55 31.53
N GLN A 445 -13.03 -19.99 30.29
CA GLN A 445 -13.56 -21.32 30.00
C GLN A 445 -12.58 -22.43 30.41
N VAL A 446 -11.29 -22.33 30.05
CA VAL A 446 -10.26 -23.31 30.46
C VAL A 446 -10.10 -23.36 31.99
N ARG A 447 -10.19 -22.21 32.68
CA ARG A 447 -10.18 -22.17 34.16
C ARG A 447 -11.39 -22.90 34.76
N LYS A 448 -12.57 -22.74 34.16
CA LYS A 448 -13.79 -23.45 34.59
C LYS A 448 -13.66 -24.96 34.37
N GLU A 449 -13.15 -25.38 33.22
CA GLU A 449 -12.89 -26.80 32.90
C GLU A 449 -11.86 -27.42 33.86
N TYR A 450 -10.78 -26.70 34.16
CA TYR A 450 -9.80 -27.11 35.16
C TYR A 450 -10.41 -27.29 36.55
N GLU A 451 -11.23 -26.34 37.03
CA GLU A 451 -11.85 -26.45 38.36
C GLU A 451 -12.91 -27.57 38.40
N MET A 452 -13.67 -27.80 37.32
CA MET A 452 -14.55 -28.97 37.21
C MET A 452 -13.76 -30.28 37.30
N LEU A 453 -12.69 -30.43 36.51
CA LEU A 453 -11.85 -31.63 36.51
C LEU A 453 -11.15 -31.84 37.86
N ARG A 454 -10.75 -30.75 38.53
CA ARG A 454 -10.19 -30.80 39.89
C ARG A 454 -11.22 -31.29 40.89
N ILE A 455 -12.47 -30.81 40.84
CA ILE A 455 -13.56 -31.28 41.70
C ILE A 455 -13.87 -32.75 41.43
N GLU A 456 -13.90 -33.19 40.17
CA GLU A 456 -14.07 -34.60 39.78
C GLU A 456 -12.94 -35.50 40.32
N PHE A 457 -11.70 -35.00 40.28
CA PHE A 457 -10.54 -35.70 40.85
C PHE A 457 -10.61 -35.77 42.39
N GLU A 458 -10.92 -34.66 43.08
CA GLU A 458 -11.09 -34.63 44.53
C GLU A 458 -12.23 -35.55 45.00
N GLN A 459 -13.35 -35.61 44.26
CA GLN A 459 -14.45 -36.55 44.51
C GLN A 459 -14.03 -38.01 44.30
N THR A 460 -13.30 -38.30 43.22
CA THR A 460 -12.80 -39.66 42.93
C THR A 460 -11.80 -40.12 43.97
N LEU A 461 -10.93 -39.23 44.44
CA LEU A 461 -9.96 -39.50 45.50
C LEU A 461 -10.67 -39.75 46.83
N ALA A 462 -11.64 -38.93 47.22
CA ALA A 462 -12.44 -39.14 48.43
C ALA A 462 -13.23 -40.46 48.40
N ALA A 463 -13.79 -40.85 47.25
CA ALA A 463 -14.47 -42.13 47.07
C ALA A 463 -13.49 -43.32 47.20
N ASN A 464 -12.28 -43.21 46.66
CA ASN A 464 -11.24 -44.23 46.76
C ASN A 464 -10.70 -44.37 48.20
N GLU A 465 -10.56 -43.26 48.93
CA GLU A 465 -10.23 -43.28 50.36
C GLU A 465 -11.30 -43.99 51.19
N GLN A 466 -12.59 -43.73 50.92
CA GLN A 466 -13.71 -44.45 51.56
C GLN A 466 -13.76 -45.96 51.20
N ALA A 467 -13.27 -46.35 50.02
CA ALA A 467 -13.14 -47.75 49.65
C ALA A 467 -11.99 -48.47 50.41
N GLY A 468 -11.05 -47.73 51.00
CA GLY A 468 -9.91 -48.26 51.76
C GLY A 468 -10.31 -49.16 52.95
N PRO A 469 -11.14 -48.66 53.89
CA PRO A 469 -11.70 -49.46 55.00
C PRO A 469 -12.45 -50.71 54.54
N ILE A 470 -13.37 -50.59 53.58
CA ILE A 470 -14.17 -51.71 53.06
C ILE A 470 -13.25 -52.80 52.47
N ASN A 471 -12.22 -52.41 51.71
CA ASN A 471 -11.24 -53.35 51.16
C ASN A 471 -10.34 -53.97 52.25
N ARG A 472 -10.13 -53.33 53.40
CA ARG A 472 -9.43 -53.93 54.56
C ARG A 472 -10.34 -54.93 55.28
N GLU A 473 -11.59 -54.57 55.55
CA GLU A 473 -12.59 -55.45 56.17
C GLU A 473 -12.84 -56.69 55.31
N MET A 474 -12.98 -56.54 53.99
CA MET A 474 -13.09 -57.66 53.05
C MET A 474 -11.87 -58.60 53.11
N ARG A 475 -10.64 -58.06 53.21
CA ARG A 475 -9.43 -58.87 53.38
C ARG A 475 -9.40 -59.59 54.74
N HIS A 476 -9.82 -58.93 55.82
CA HIS A 476 -9.93 -59.57 57.13
C HIS A 476 -11.00 -60.68 57.14
N LEU A 477 -12.15 -60.47 56.48
CA LEU A 477 -13.20 -61.47 56.33
C LEU A 477 -12.73 -62.67 55.49
N ILE A 478 -12.03 -62.44 54.38
CA ILE A 478 -11.41 -63.52 53.59
C ILE A 478 -10.41 -64.29 54.45
N SER A 479 -9.58 -63.61 55.25
CA SER A 479 -8.60 -64.26 56.13
C SER A 479 -9.26 -65.08 57.25
N THR A 480 -10.35 -64.61 57.87
CA THR A 480 -11.08 -65.41 58.87
C THR A 480 -11.83 -66.57 58.23
N LEU A 481 -12.45 -66.38 57.06
CA LEU A 481 -13.08 -67.48 56.32
C LEU A 481 -12.06 -68.53 55.88
N GLN A 482 -10.87 -68.13 55.39
CA GLN A 482 -9.77 -69.05 55.06
C GLN A 482 -9.29 -69.81 56.30
N THR A 483 -9.08 -69.12 57.42
CA THR A 483 -8.67 -69.74 58.69
C THR A 483 -9.72 -70.74 59.18
N HIS A 484 -11.01 -70.38 59.13
CA HIS A 484 -12.09 -71.28 59.51
C HIS A 484 -12.21 -72.49 58.55
N ASN A 485 -12.06 -72.29 57.24
CA ASN A 485 -12.03 -73.39 56.28
C ASN A 485 -10.85 -74.35 56.56
N GLN A 486 -9.70 -73.81 56.98
CA GLN A 486 -8.53 -74.60 57.33
C GLN A 486 -8.68 -75.33 58.68
N GLN A 487 -9.38 -74.73 59.66
CA GLN A 487 -9.83 -75.41 60.87
C GLN A 487 -10.80 -76.55 60.54
N MET A 488 -11.83 -76.30 59.74
CA MET A 488 -12.79 -77.31 59.30
C MET A 488 -12.12 -78.47 58.54
N LYS A 489 -11.13 -78.19 57.69
CA LYS A 489 -10.29 -79.24 57.07
C LYS A 489 -9.52 -80.04 58.14
N GLY A 490 -8.96 -79.39 59.15
CA GLY A 490 -8.32 -80.05 60.30
C GLY A 490 -9.28 -80.91 61.13
N GLU A 491 -10.51 -80.45 61.35
CA GLU A 491 -11.56 -81.23 62.02
C GLU A 491 -12.01 -82.43 61.17
N VAL A 492 -12.21 -82.27 59.86
CA VAL A 492 -12.49 -83.38 58.94
C VAL A 492 -11.37 -84.41 58.97
N VAL A 493 -10.09 -84.00 59.06
CA VAL A 493 -8.96 -84.93 59.26
C VAL A 493 -9.07 -85.65 60.62
N LYS A 494 -9.39 -84.95 61.72
CA LYS A 494 -9.61 -85.59 63.04
C LYS A 494 -10.80 -86.57 63.02
N TYR A 495 -11.90 -86.24 62.35
CA TYR A 495 -13.04 -87.15 62.20
C TYR A 495 -12.69 -88.35 61.30
N LYS A 496 -11.90 -88.17 60.24
CA LYS A 496 -11.36 -89.29 59.43
C LYS A 496 -10.41 -90.17 60.23
N MET A 497 -9.59 -89.61 61.13
CA MET A 497 -8.75 -90.39 62.05
C MET A 497 -9.61 -91.19 63.04
N ARG A 498 -10.58 -90.56 63.71
CA ARG A 498 -11.54 -91.26 64.59
C ARG A 498 -12.36 -92.32 63.87
N LEU A 499 -12.72 -92.11 62.60
CA LEU A 499 -13.40 -93.11 61.79
C LEU A 499 -12.48 -94.31 61.51
N ARG A 500 -11.19 -94.08 61.23
CA ARG A 500 -10.19 -95.16 61.08
C ARG A 500 -9.91 -95.88 62.40
N GLU A 501 -9.84 -95.16 63.53
CA GLU A 501 -9.69 -95.72 64.87
C GLU A 501 -10.89 -96.61 65.22
N THR A 502 -12.12 -96.11 65.08
CA THR A 502 -13.34 -96.90 65.32
C THR A 502 -13.53 -98.06 64.33
N GLN A 503 -13.04 -97.93 63.08
CA GLN A 503 -12.97 -99.06 62.13
C GLN A 503 -11.88 -100.08 62.49
N ALA A 504 -10.83 -99.70 63.22
CA ALA A 504 -9.86 -100.63 63.79
C ALA A 504 -10.42 -101.33 65.04
N GLU A 505 -11.15 -100.60 65.89
CA GLU A 505 -11.86 -101.15 67.07
C GLU A 505 -12.98 -102.14 66.68
N LEU A 506 -13.65 -101.91 65.54
CA LEU A 506 -14.65 -102.85 65.00
C LEU A 506 -14.04 -104.16 64.45
N ASN A 507 -12.71 -104.21 64.27
CA ASN A 507 -11.97 -105.29 63.60
C ASN A 507 -10.99 -106.02 64.53
N GLN A 508 -11.35 -106.25 65.80
CA GLN A 508 -10.70 -107.25 66.64
C GLN A 508 -11.70 -108.28 67.17
N PRO A 509 -11.31 -109.56 67.10
CA PRO A 509 -10.96 -110.24 68.34
C PRO A 509 -9.50 -110.70 68.38
N SER A 510 -8.85 -110.47 69.53
CA SER A 510 -7.77 -111.26 70.14
C SER A 510 -6.64 -111.82 69.24
N THR A 511 -5.49 -111.13 69.18
CA THR A 511 -4.24 -111.50 69.90
C THR A 511 -3.07 -110.57 69.55
N GLU A 512 -2.33 -110.13 70.56
CA GLU A 512 -1.04 -109.42 70.47
C GLU A 512 0.15 -110.41 70.27
N PRO A 513 1.42 -109.96 70.14
CA PRO A 513 1.93 -108.90 69.25
C PRO A 513 3.25 -109.30 68.55
N GLU A 514 3.64 -108.66 67.43
CA GLU A 514 5.07 -108.54 67.09
C GLU A 514 5.46 -107.30 66.25
N ALA A 515 6.30 -106.45 66.86
CA ALA A 515 7.25 -105.48 66.33
C ALA A 515 7.32 -105.27 64.79
N THR A 516 6.74 -104.20 64.23
CA THR A 516 7.22 -102.79 64.10
C THR A 516 7.99 -102.41 62.81
N ILE A 517 7.33 -101.53 62.06
CA ILE A 517 7.86 -100.35 61.34
C ILE A 517 8.64 -100.60 60.03
N LYS A 518 7.93 -100.36 58.91
CA LYS A 518 8.43 -99.55 57.80
C LYS A 518 7.70 -98.20 57.85
N GLU A 519 8.44 -97.10 57.86
CA GLU A 519 7.92 -95.77 57.54
C GLU A 519 8.81 -95.18 56.43
N GLU A 520 8.18 -94.83 55.31
CA GLU A 520 8.69 -93.82 54.38
C GLU A 520 7.84 -92.58 54.60
N GLU A 521 8.46 -91.43 54.90
CA GLU A 521 8.07 -90.09 54.45
C GLU A 521 8.88 -89.02 55.19
N LYS A 522 9.74 -88.29 54.45
CA LYS A 522 9.70 -86.81 54.36
C LYS A 522 10.89 -86.25 53.57
N GLU A 523 10.55 -85.56 52.50
CA GLU A 523 11.36 -84.42 52.07
C GLU A 523 11.30 -83.32 53.15
N GLU A 524 12.45 -82.79 53.57
CA GLU A 524 12.56 -81.37 53.84
C GLU A 524 13.95 -80.82 53.49
N LYS A 525 13.93 -79.88 52.55
CA LYS A 525 14.71 -78.63 52.56
C LYS A 525 16.22 -78.65 52.29
N LYS A 526 16.50 -77.93 51.20
CA LYS A 526 17.53 -76.88 51.08
C LYS A 526 18.96 -77.36 50.86
N GLU A 527 19.23 -77.63 49.58
CA GLU A 527 20.45 -77.06 49.01
C GLU A 527 20.47 -75.53 49.23
N LYS A 528 21.67 -75.09 49.57
CA LYS A 528 22.06 -73.70 49.79
C LYS A 528 22.65 -73.13 48.50
N ASP A 529 22.70 -71.81 48.48
CA ASP A 529 23.73 -71.04 47.79
C ASP A 529 23.92 -71.28 46.28
N GLU A 530 23.12 -70.56 45.49
CA GLU A 530 23.73 -69.74 44.44
C GLU A 530 22.99 -68.39 44.28
N LYS A 531 23.19 -67.53 45.29
CA LYS A 531 22.90 -66.09 45.17
C LYS A 531 24.10 -65.41 44.50
N LYS A 532 23.93 -64.98 43.25
CA LYS A 532 24.26 -63.64 42.71
C LYS A 532 24.28 -63.70 41.18
N GLU A 533 23.30 -63.08 40.54
CA GLU A 533 23.45 -61.96 39.59
C GLU A 533 22.05 -61.59 39.04
N LYS A 534 21.92 -60.41 38.42
CA LYS A 534 20.70 -59.86 37.77
C LYS A 534 19.62 -59.34 38.72
N ASP A 535 20.03 -58.35 39.51
CA ASP A 535 19.22 -57.14 39.68
C ASP A 535 19.01 -56.41 38.33
N ILE A 536 18.11 -55.41 38.35
CA ILE A 536 17.74 -54.47 37.26
C ILE A 536 16.52 -54.93 36.42
N ILE A 537 15.62 -53.97 36.15
CA ILE A 537 14.31 -54.06 35.47
C ILE A 537 13.16 -54.71 36.29
N LYS A 538 12.72 -54.01 37.35
CA LYS A 538 11.30 -54.06 37.77
C LYS A 538 10.87 -52.82 38.57
N LYS A 539 10.61 -51.72 37.86
CA LYS A 539 9.93 -50.53 38.41
C LYS A 539 9.40 -49.64 37.28
N GLU A 540 8.27 -50.01 36.70
CA GLU A 540 7.29 -49.16 36.00
C GLU A 540 6.25 -50.03 35.30
N GLU A 541 5.23 -50.48 36.05
CA GLU A 541 3.89 -50.81 35.55
C GLU A 541 3.02 -51.18 36.76
N LYS A 542 2.45 -50.15 37.41
CA LYS A 542 1.48 -50.37 38.48
C LYS A 542 0.48 -49.23 38.65
N GLU A 543 0.00 -48.69 37.53
CA GLU A 543 -1.18 -47.83 37.50
C GLU A 543 -1.83 -47.82 36.11
N ARG A 544 -2.91 -48.60 35.97
CA ARG A 544 -4.00 -48.45 35.00
C ARG A 544 -5.12 -49.46 35.34
N GLU A 545 -6.34 -49.13 34.95
CA GLU A 545 -7.56 -49.94 35.06
C GLU A 545 -8.17 -50.20 36.44
N ARG A 546 -8.78 -49.15 37.00
CA ARG A 546 -10.27 -49.03 37.17
C ARG A 546 -10.60 -47.56 36.79
N GLU A 547 -11.71 -47.17 36.17
CA GLU A 547 -13.12 -47.57 36.18
C GLU A 547 -13.73 -47.23 34.79
N LYS A 548 -14.85 -47.76 34.29
CA LYS A 548 -16.29 -47.37 34.51
C LYS A 548 -17.01 -47.78 33.19
N GLU A 549 -18.31 -48.08 33.07
CA GLU A 549 -19.42 -48.38 33.98
C GLU A 549 -20.62 -48.96 33.16
N LYS A 550 -21.51 -49.74 33.81
CA LYS A 550 -23.00 -49.85 33.70
C LYS A 550 -23.71 -49.78 32.30
N GLU A 551 -24.83 -50.46 32.02
CA GLU A 551 -26.11 -50.46 32.77
C GLU A 551 -27.06 -51.61 32.34
N LYS A 552 -28.03 -51.96 33.23
CA LYS A 552 -29.41 -52.43 32.95
C LYS A 552 -29.66 -53.76 32.16
N GLU A 553 -30.77 -54.48 32.36
CA GLU A 553 -31.78 -54.56 33.45
C GLU A 553 -32.47 -55.95 33.41
N ARG A 554 -33.36 -56.24 34.34
CA ARG A 554 -34.21 -57.45 34.35
C ARG A 554 -35.25 -57.41 33.22
N GLU A 555 -35.64 -58.55 32.66
CA GLU A 555 -36.93 -59.20 32.99
C GLU A 555 -37.16 -60.56 32.30
N ARG A 556 -37.93 -61.41 33.00
CA ARG A 556 -38.58 -62.66 32.54
C ARG A 556 -39.92 -62.26 31.85
N PRO A 557 -40.69 -63.10 31.11
CA PRO A 557 -41.27 -64.33 31.72
C PRO A 557 -41.77 -65.47 30.79
N THR A 558 -42.29 -66.54 31.44
CA THR A 558 -43.39 -67.44 31.01
C THR A 558 -43.20 -68.38 29.80
N ARG A 559 -43.81 -69.58 29.74
CA ARG A 559 -44.74 -70.37 30.61
C ARG A 559 -44.49 -71.86 30.27
N GLY A 560 -44.60 -72.88 31.13
CA GLY A 560 -45.61 -73.19 32.15
C GLY A 560 -46.67 -74.15 31.56
N GLY A 561 -47.13 -75.22 32.21
CA GLY A 561 -46.90 -75.74 33.57
C GLY A 561 -47.24 -77.25 33.68
N SER A 562 -46.97 -77.89 34.82
CA SER A 562 -47.95 -78.20 35.91
C SER A 562 -48.79 -79.47 35.68
N GLY A 563 -48.91 -80.42 36.61
CA GLY A 563 -48.33 -80.53 37.98
C GLY A 563 -49.05 -81.62 38.82
N SER A 564 -48.77 -81.68 40.13
CA SER A 564 -49.47 -82.50 41.17
C SER A 564 -49.40 -84.04 41.08
N SER A 565 -49.48 -84.84 42.16
CA SER A 565 -49.20 -84.60 43.59
C SER A 565 -49.25 -85.91 44.41
N SER A 566 -48.42 -85.97 45.47
CA SER A 566 -48.72 -86.46 46.83
C SER A 566 -48.82 -87.97 47.23
N SER A 567 -48.30 -88.19 48.46
CA SER A 567 -48.74 -89.09 49.56
C SER A 567 -48.39 -90.59 49.63
N SER A 568 -47.35 -90.86 50.45
CA SER A 568 -47.39 -91.61 51.75
C SER A 568 -47.34 -93.15 51.87
N ALA A 569 -46.32 -93.59 52.64
CA ALA A 569 -46.34 -94.57 53.76
C ALA A 569 -46.59 -96.09 53.53
N GLY A 570 -45.88 -96.94 54.29
CA GLY A 570 -46.28 -98.34 54.56
C GLY A 570 -45.15 -99.36 54.79
N GLU A 571 -45.09 -99.95 55.99
CA GLU A 571 -44.08 -100.93 56.48
C GLU A 571 -44.24 -102.42 56.04
N ARG A 572 -43.11 -103.16 56.09
CA ARG A 572 -42.86 -104.54 56.63
C ARG A 572 -43.48 -105.85 56.06
N LEU A 573 -42.54 -106.77 55.75
CA LEU A 573 -42.36 -108.19 56.19
C LEU A 573 -43.32 -109.37 55.82
N SER A 574 -42.67 -110.42 55.28
CA SER A 574 -42.75 -111.88 55.58
C SER A 574 -43.91 -112.83 55.17
N VAL A 575 -43.56 -113.78 54.27
CA VAL A 575 -43.75 -115.27 54.26
C VAL A 575 -45.13 -115.94 54.54
N VAL A 576 -45.58 -116.86 53.65
CA VAL A 576 -46.00 -118.29 53.88
C VAL A 576 -46.98 -118.84 52.80
N GLY A 577 -46.69 -120.05 52.27
CA GLY A 577 -47.68 -121.13 51.99
C GLY A 577 -48.52 -121.12 50.69
N GLY A 578 -48.58 -122.26 49.98
CA GLY A 578 -49.40 -122.47 48.76
C GLY A 578 -50.17 -123.81 48.73
N SER A 579 -50.84 -124.18 47.61
CA SER A 579 -51.47 -125.51 47.43
C SER A 579 -52.03 -125.81 46.01
N LYS A 580 -51.82 -127.03 45.45
CA LYS A 580 -52.84 -128.02 44.94
C LYS A 580 -52.33 -129.05 43.89
N ARG A 581 -53.10 -130.15 43.74
CA ARG A 581 -52.84 -131.45 43.04
C ARG A 581 -53.58 -131.60 41.68
N LYS A 582 -53.26 -132.66 40.90
CA LYS A 582 -54.13 -133.55 40.05
C LYS A 582 -53.26 -134.71 39.46
N GLU A 583 -53.71 -135.88 38.96
CA GLU A 583 -54.89 -136.77 39.20
C GLU A 583 -54.70 -138.15 38.48
N MET A 584 -55.56 -139.17 38.74
CA MET A 584 -55.77 -140.46 38.02
C MET A 584 -54.60 -141.48 37.93
N GLU A 585 -54.72 -142.79 38.20
CA GLU A 585 -55.80 -143.81 38.15
C GLU A 585 -56.14 -144.33 36.74
N GLN A 586 -55.52 -145.45 36.33
CA GLN A 586 -55.91 -146.22 35.13
C GLN A 586 -55.79 -147.76 35.29
N LEU A 587 -56.96 -148.42 35.22
CA LEU A 587 -57.23 -149.65 34.44
C LEU A 587 -56.51 -150.99 34.81
N LYS A 588 -57.15 -151.82 35.66
CA LYS A 588 -57.02 -153.32 35.70
C LYS A 588 -58.10 -153.95 36.62
N ILE A 589 -59.39 -153.99 36.29
CA ILE A 589 -60.09 -154.36 35.03
C ILE A 589 -60.09 -155.86 34.66
N VAL A 590 -59.28 -156.72 35.29
CA VAL A 590 -59.17 -158.15 34.85
C VAL A 590 -59.84 -159.17 35.81
N ARG A 591 -60.57 -158.72 36.85
CA ARG A 591 -61.54 -159.60 37.56
C ARG A 591 -63.01 -159.37 37.15
N ALA A 592 -63.26 -158.39 36.29
CA ALA A 592 -64.49 -158.34 35.48
C ALA A 592 -64.53 -159.41 34.37
N GLU A 593 -63.42 -160.12 34.13
CA GLU A 593 -63.41 -161.30 33.24
C GLU A 593 -63.81 -162.61 33.94
N LEU A 594 -63.92 -162.64 35.28
CA LEU A 594 -64.71 -163.69 35.95
C LEU A 594 -66.21 -163.39 35.86
N LYS A 595 -66.62 -163.29 34.59
CA LYS A 595 -67.82 -163.89 34.02
C LYS A 595 -69.01 -163.92 34.98
N LYS A 596 -70.06 -163.16 34.65
CA LYS A 596 -70.90 -163.43 33.46
C LYS A 596 -71.32 -164.92 33.37
N ALA A 597 -71.45 -165.58 34.53
CA ALA A 597 -72.09 -166.86 34.74
C ALA A 597 -73.26 -166.69 35.71
N GLN A 598 -73.05 -166.09 36.89
CA GLN A 598 -74.05 -166.16 37.98
C GLN A 598 -75.13 -165.06 38.01
N GLU A 599 -74.90 -163.87 37.43
CA GLU A 599 -75.98 -162.90 37.23
C GLU A 599 -76.95 -163.32 36.11
N SER A 600 -76.48 -164.10 35.13
CA SER A 600 -77.31 -164.63 34.02
C SER A 600 -78.49 -165.52 34.46
N GLN A 601 -78.52 -165.99 35.72
CA GLN A 601 -79.57 -166.87 36.23
C GLN A 601 -80.56 -166.19 37.20
N ARG A 602 -80.27 -164.98 37.72
CA ARG A 602 -81.16 -164.34 38.72
C ARG A 602 -81.64 -162.93 38.33
N GLU A 603 -80.89 -162.22 37.49
CA GLU A 603 -81.41 -160.99 36.86
C GLU A 603 -82.60 -161.27 35.92
N MET A 604 -82.72 -162.50 35.39
CA MET A 604 -83.86 -162.89 34.56
C MET A 604 -85.16 -163.19 35.34
N LYS A 605 -85.19 -163.11 36.69
CA LYS A 605 -86.40 -163.41 37.47
C LYS A 605 -86.92 -162.29 38.39
N LEU A 606 -86.08 -161.63 39.19
CA LEU A 606 -86.60 -160.69 40.20
C LEU A 606 -86.50 -159.20 39.82
N LEU A 607 -85.66 -158.84 38.84
CA LEU A 607 -85.66 -157.48 38.27
C LEU A 607 -86.96 -157.16 37.52
N LEU A 608 -87.75 -158.18 37.15
CA LEU A 608 -89.07 -158.04 36.52
C LEU A 608 -90.19 -157.62 37.49
N ASP A 609 -90.18 -158.05 38.75
CA ASP A 609 -91.35 -157.94 39.63
C ASP A 609 -91.37 -156.70 40.56
N MET A 610 -90.23 -156.29 41.12
CA MET A 610 -90.21 -155.27 42.20
C MET A 610 -89.60 -153.91 41.83
N TYR A 611 -89.27 -153.69 40.55
CA TYR A 611 -89.12 -152.31 40.02
C TYR A 611 -90.46 -151.56 39.93
N ARG A 612 -91.58 -152.20 40.33
CA ARG A 612 -92.93 -151.65 40.26
C ARG A 612 -93.41 -150.91 41.52
N SER A 613 -92.72 -151.01 42.66
CA SER A 613 -93.22 -150.42 43.92
C SER A 613 -92.17 -150.23 45.04
N ALA A 614 -91.44 -149.09 45.06
CA ALA A 614 -91.18 -148.25 46.25
C ALA A 614 -90.13 -147.14 45.96
N PRO A 615 -90.22 -145.92 46.56
CA PRO A 615 -89.52 -144.73 46.05
C PRO A 615 -88.04 -144.56 46.44
N LYS A 616 -87.53 -143.33 46.22
CA LYS A 616 -86.18 -143.06 45.69
C LYS A 616 -85.22 -142.31 46.63
N GLU A 617 -85.57 -142.12 47.90
CA GLU A 617 -84.84 -141.20 48.81
C GLU A 617 -84.27 -141.89 50.07
N GLN A 618 -84.70 -143.12 50.36
CA GLN A 618 -84.32 -143.86 51.58
C GLN A 618 -83.11 -144.80 51.41
N ARG A 619 -82.55 -144.96 50.20
CA ARG A 619 -81.53 -145.99 49.89
C ARG A 619 -80.07 -145.50 49.89
N ASP A 620 -79.83 -144.24 49.51
CA ASP A 620 -78.46 -143.73 49.30
C ASP A 620 -77.66 -143.51 50.60
N LYS A 621 -78.31 -143.49 51.77
CA LYS A 621 -77.68 -143.19 53.06
C LYS A 621 -76.97 -144.37 53.73
N VAL A 622 -77.31 -145.62 53.38
CA VAL A 622 -76.88 -146.82 54.13
C VAL A 622 -75.63 -147.48 53.54
N GLN A 623 -75.42 -147.42 52.21
CA GLN A 623 -74.25 -148.06 51.58
C GLN A 623 -72.94 -147.25 51.76
N LEU A 624 -73.02 -145.92 51.86
CA LEU A 624 -71.84 -145.06 52.08
C LEU A 624 -71.11 -145.36 53.40
N MET A 625 -71.84 -145.68 54.47
CA MET A 625 -71.26 -145.99 55.80
C MET A 625 -70.51 -147.34 55.84
N ALA A 626 -70.82 -148.28 54.94
CA ALA A 626 -70.16 -149.58 54.89
C ALA A 626 -68.83 -149.56 54.12
N ALA A 627 -68.74 -148.71 53.09
CA ALA A 627 -67.53 -148.57 52.27
C ALA A 627 -66.37 -147.90 53.03
N GLU A 628 -66.66 -146.88 53.86
CA GLU A 628 -65.63 -146.10 54.55
C GLU A 628 -64.81 -146.93 55.56
N LYS A 629 -65.46 -147.85 56.29
CA LYS A 629 -64.82 -148.59 57.38
C LYS A 629 -63.80 -149.64 56.90
N LYS A 630 -63.93 -150.13 55.66
CA LYS A 630 -63.02 -151.14 55.08
C LYS A 630 -61.80 -150.52 54.41
N SER A 631 -61.93 -149.34 53.81
CA SER A 631 -60.81 -148.65 53.14
C SER A 631 -59.77 -148.07 54.11
N LYS A 632 -60.05 -148.01 55.42
CA LYS A 632 -59.12 -147.50 56.43
C LYS A 632 -58.11 -148.55 56.91
N SER A 633 -58.51 -149.82 57.11
CA SER A 633 -57.60 -150.89 57.56
C SER A 633 -56.55 -151.28 56.51
N GLU A 634 -56.94 -151.36 55.24
CA GLU A 634 -56.04 -151.76 54.14
C GLU A 634 -54.96 -150.69 53.84
N GLY A 635 -55.18 -149.44 54.28
CA GLY A 635 -54.23 -148.34 54.12
C GLY A 635 -53.11 -148.27 55.19
N GLU A 636 -53.25 -148.96 56.32
CA GLU A 636 -52.24 -148.93 57.40
C GLU A 636 -51.15 -150.00 57.20
N GLU A 637 -51.52 -151.21 56.75
CA GLU A 637 -50.55 -152.28 56.45
C GLU A 637 -49.60 -151.94 55.27
N LEU A 638 -50.11 -151.24 54.24
CA LEU A 638 -49.28 -150.78 53.12
C LEU A 638 -48.31 -149.66 53.49
N ARG A 639 -48.63 -148.82 54.49
CA ARG A 639 -47.73 -147.77 55.02
C ARG A 639 -46.60 -148.31 55.89
N GLN A 640 -46.67 -149.57 56.31
CA GLN A 640 -45.60 -150.21 57.09
C GLN A 640 -44.58 -150.90 56.16
N ARG A 641 -45.04 -151.52 55.07
CA ARG A 641 -44.14 -152.14 54.06
C ARG A 641 -43.36 -151.13 53.20
N LEU A 642 -43.87 -149.93 52.97
CA LEU A 642 -43.14 -148.90 52.22
C LEU A 642 -41.86 -148.45 52.96
N ARG A 643 -41.96 -148.25 54.28
CA ARG A 643 -40.86 -147.78 55.13
C ARG A 643 -39.68 -148.75 55.21
N GLU A 644 -39.93 -150.06 55.11
CA GLU A 644 -38.87 -151.08 55.08
C GLU A 644 -38.12 -151.17 53.72
N LEU A 645 -38.69 -150.64 52.63
CA LEU A 645 -38.05 -150.61 51.32
C LEU A 645 -37.24 -149.32 51.13
N GLU A 646 -37.79 -148.16 51.52
CA GLU A 646 -37.08 -146.87 51.52
C GLU A 646 -35.78 -146.93 52.36
N GLU A 647 -35.76 -147.69 53.46
CA GLU A 647 -34.57 -147.89 54.29
C GLU A 647 -33.48 -148.77 53.66
N ARG A 648 -33.78 -149.59 52.64
CA ARG A 648 -32.76 -150.36 51.91
C ARG A 648 -32.14 -149.52 50.79
N GLU A 649 -32.97 -148.82 50.01
CA GLU A 649 -32.52 -147.92 48.94
C GLU A 649 -31.58 -146.81 49.47
N ARG A 650 -31.89 -146.23 50.64
CA ARG A 650 -31.08 -145.19 51.29
C ARG A 650 -29.71 -145.65 51.83
N ARG A 651 -29.39 -146.95 51.78
CA ARG A 651 -28.08 -147.50 52.20
C ARG A 651 -27.18 -147.88 51.01
N GLU A 652 -27.73 -148.07 49.82
CA GLU A 652 -26.95 -148.42 48.61
C GLU A 652 -26.61 -147.19 47.75
N GLY A 653 -27.48 -146.17 47.71
CA GLY A 653 -27.27 -144.94 46.93
C GLY A 653 -26.19 -143.95 47.44
N LYS A 654 -25.25 -144.37 48.31
CA LYS A 654 -24.33 -143.46 49.02
C LYS A 654 -22.83 -143.79 48.95
N LYS A 655 -22.39 -144.53 47.92
CA LYS A 655 -20.96 -144.92 47.76
C LYS A 655 -20.34 -144.84 46.36
N MET A 656 -21.06 -144.42 45.31
CA MET A 656 -20.55 -144.50 43.91
C MET A 656 -20.73 -143.22 43.06
N ALA A 657 -20.99 -142.05 43.65
CA ALA A 657 -21.32 -140.82 42.88
C ALA A 657 -20.56 -139.52 43.25
N ASP A 658 -19.87 -139.45 44.39
CA ASP A 658 -19.39 -138.15 44.92
C ASP A 658 -18.00 -137.69 44.43
N GLU A 659 -17.12 -138.59 43.99
CA GLU A 659 -15.71 -138.24 43.68
C GLU A 659 -15.48 -137.55 42.33
N GLU A 660 -16.39 -137.74 41.35
CA GLU A 660 -16.23 -137.18 40.00
C GLU A 660 -16.84 -135.77 39.86
N ALA A 661 -17.95 -135.51 40.57
CA ALA A 661 -18.58 -134.19 40.61
C ALA A 661 -17.65 -133.12 41.23
N LEU A 662 -16.96 -133.47 42.32
CA LEU A 662 -16.03 -132.57 43.03
C LEU A 662 -14.78 -132.21 42.22
N ARG A 663 -14.43 -132.94 41.16
CA ARG A 663 -13.33 -132.57 40.25
C ARG A 663 -13.76 -131.53 39.21
N LYS A 664 -15.00 -131.63 38.70
CA LYS A 664 -15.56 -130.62 37.78
C LYS A 664 -15.84 -129.28 38.45
N ILE A 665 -16.34 -129.29 39.69
CA ILE A 665 -16.61 -128.06 40.45
C ILE A 665 -15.33 -127.23 40.61
N ARG A 666 -14.23 -127.83 41.11
CA ARG A 666 -12.93 -127.15 41.23
C ARG A 666 -12.38 -126.61 39.91
N SER A 667 -12.52 -127.35 38.81
CA SER A 667 -12.10 -126.87 37.49
C SER A 667 -12.92 -125.67 36.98
N VAL A 668 -14.19 -125.55 37.40
CA VAL A 668 -15.04 -124.39 37.07
C VAL A 668 -14.75 -123.21 38.00
N GLU A 669 -14.47 -123.47 39.28
CA GLU A 669 -14.03 -122.46 40.26
C GLU A 669 -12.70 -121.83 39.83
N GLU A 670 -11.70 -122.62 39.43
CA GLU A 670 -10.43 -122.10 38.88
C GLU A 670 -10.64 -121.29 37.59
N GLN A 671 -11.59 -121.68 36.73
CA GLN A 671 -11.94 -120.89 35.54
C GLN A 671 -12.62 -119.56 35.91
N ILE A 672 -13.49 -119.55 36.93
CA ILE A 672 -14.12 -118.34 37.47
C ILE A 672 -13.06 -117.40 38.06
N ASP A 673 -12.08 -117.92 38.81
CA ASP A 673 -10.99 -117.10 39.37
C ASP A 673 -10.06 -116.52 38.30
N ILE A 674 -9.75 -117.28 37.24
CA ILE A 674 -9.00 -116.77 36.09
C ILE A 674 -9.80 -115.69 35.35
N LEU A 675 -11.11 -115.87 35.17
CA LEU A 675 -11.98 -114.86 34.55
C LEU A 675 -12.13 -113.61 35.42
N ASN A 676 -12.25 -113.76 36.74
CA ASN A 676 -12.29 -112.64 37.68
C ASN A 676 -10.97 -111.85 37.69
N LYS A 677 -9.81 -112.52 37.64
CA LYS A 677 -8.51 -111.85 37.47
C LYS A 677 -8.42 -111.11 36.14
N LYS A 678 -8.85 -111.72 35.04
CA LYS A 678 -8.90 -111.05 33.72
C LYS A 678 -9.84 -109.85 33.71
N LEU A 679 -11.01 -109.95 34.35
CA LEU A 679 -11.95 -108.84 34.53
C LEU A 679 -11.32 -107.71 35.36
N SER A 680 -10.58 -108.05 36.42
CA SER A 680 -9.89 -107.06 37.26
C SER A 680 -8.75 -106.35 36.51
N ILE A 681 -8.00 -107.07 35.67
CA ILE A 681 -6.95 -106.48 34.83
C ILE A 681 -7.58 -105.58 33.78
N ALA A 682 -8.61 -106.06 33.06
CA ALA A 682 -9.31 -105.26 32.06
C ALA A 682 -9.93 -103.97 32.64
N LYS A 683 -10.41 -104.01 33.90
CA LYS A 683 -10.87 -102.80 34.61
C LYS A 683 -9.72 -101.85 34.96
N GLN A 684 -8.58 -102.37 35.40
CA GLN A 684 -7.39 -101.53 35.65
C GLN A 684 -6.84 -100.92 34.36
N GLU A 685 -6.93 -101.64 33.24
CA GLU A 685 -6.61 -101.13 31.90
C GLU A 685 -7.64 -100.08 31.44
N GLU A 686 -8.94 -100.28 31.68
CA GLU A 686 -9.99 -99.29 31.40
C GLU A 686 -9.82 -98.02 32.25
N ASP A 687 -9.61 -98.15 33.56
CA ASP A 687 -9.34 -97.03 34.48
C ASP A 687 -8.03 -96.29 34.11
N ALA A 688 -7.00 -97.01 33.67
CA ALA A 688 -5.76 -96.41 33.18
C ALA A 688 -5.96 -95.66 31.86
N LEU A 689 -6.71 -96.23 30.91
CA LEU A 689 -7.05 -95.57 29.64
C LEU A 689 -7.96 -94.36 29.85
N LEU A 690 -8.87 -94.38 30.82
CA LEU A 690 -9.65 -93.20 31.23
C LEU A 690 -8.73 -92.12 31.82
N SER A 691 -7.78 -92.48 32.69
CA SER A 691 -6.79 -91.54 33.22
C SER A 691 -5.88 -90.95 32.13
N GLU A 692 -5.44 -91.75 31.15
CA GLU A 692 -4.70 -91.27 29.98
C GLU A 692 -5.56 -90.38 29.08
N MET A 693 -6.84 -90.69 28.91
CA MET A 693 -7.80 -89.87 28.17
C MET A 693 -8.07 -88.52 28.87
N ASP A 694 -8.21 -88.49 30.19
CA ASP A 694 -8.39 -87.27 30.98
C ASP A 694 -7.12 -86.38 30.91
N VAL A 695 -5.93 -86.96 31.03
CA VAL A 695 -4.65 -86.24 30.87
C VAL A 695 -4.48 -85.71 29.44
N THR A 696 -4.86 -86.49 28.43
CA THR A 696 -4.82 -86.07 27.02
C THR A 696 -5.87 -84.99 26.73
N GLY A 697 -7.05 -85.08 27.34
CA GLY A 697 -8.10 -84.07 27.28
C GLY A 697 -7.65 -82.76 27.88
N GLN A 698 -7.08 -82.78 29.09
CA GLN A 698 -6.52 -81.59 29.74
C GLN A 698 -5.39 -80.97 28.91
N ALA A 699 -4.49 -81.78 28.34
CA ALA A 699 -3.43 -81.27 27.46
C ALA A 699 -3.98 -80.61 26.17
N PHE A 700 -5.11 -81.11 25.65
CA PHE A 700 -5.79 -80.51 24.50
C PHE A 700 -6.52 -79.21 24.89
N GLU A 701 -7.19 -79.17 26.04
CA GLU A 701 -7.83 -77.96 26.58
C GLU A 701 -6.80 -76.87 26.88
N ASP A 702 -5.68 -77.21 27.54
CA ASP A 702 -4.57 -76.29 27.82
C ASP A 702 -3.97 -75.72 26.53
N MET A 703 -3.77 -76.57 25.51
CA MET A 703 -3.31 -76.15 24.18
C MET A 703 -4.36 -75.25 23.47
N GLN A 704 -5.65 -75.56 23.60
CA GLN A 704 -6.72 -74.76 23.01
C GLN A 704 -6.84 -73.40 23.70
N GLU A 705 -6.74 -73.33 25.02
CA GLU A 705 -6.63 -72.08 25.77
C GLU A 705 -5.38 -71.29 25.37
N GLN A 706 -4.23 -71.95 25.23
CA GLN A 706 -3.00 -71.29 24.74
C GLN A 706 -3.19 -70.70 23.34
N ASN A 707 -3.88 -71.42 22.44
CA ASN A 707 -4.19 -70.94 21.09
C ASN A 707 -5.14 -69.73 21.13
N ILE A 708 -6.20 -69.77 21.95
CA ILE A 708 -7.11 -68.64 22.18
C ILE A 708 -6.35 -67.42 22.72
N ARG A 709 -5.46 -67.61 23.70
CA ARG A 709 -4.61 -66.54 24.25
C ARG A 709 -3.66 -65.95 23.20
N LEU A 710 -3.04 -66.77 22.35
CA LEU A 710 -2.19 -66.30 21.25
C LEU A 710 -2.98 -65.52 20.19
N MET A 711 -4.17 -66.00 19.82
CA MET A 711 -5.08 -65.29 18.90
C MET A 711 -5.56 -63.96 19.47
N GLN A 712 -5.80 -63.89 20.78
CA GLN A 712 -6.16 -62.66 21.47
C GLN A 712 -4.97 -61.67 21.50
N GLN A 713 -3.75 -62.14 21.80
CA GLN A 713 -2.53 -61.32 21.74
C GLN A 713 -2.23 -60.81 20.33
N LEU A 714 -2.55 -61.57 19.28
CA LEU A 714 -2.45 -61.11 17.89
C LEU A 714 -3.41 -59.94 17.63
N ARG A 715 -4.69 -60.07 18.00
CA ARG A 715 -5.68 -58.99 17.88
C ARG A 715 -5.26 -57.74 18.65
N GLU A 716 -4.80 -57.89 19.89
CA GLU A 716 -4.35 -56.77 20.73
C GLU A 716 -3.13 -56.07 20.15
N LYS A 717 -2.20 -56.81 19.54
CA LYS A 717 -1.07 -56.24 18.79
C LYS A 717 -1.52 -55.53 17.52
N ASP A 718 -2.47 -56.09 16.78
CA ASP A 718 -3.02 -55.47 15.58
C ASP A 718 -3.79 -54.18 15.92
N ASP A 719 -4.60 -54.17 16.98
CA ASP A 719 -5.28 -52.98 17.50
C ASP A 719 -4.30 -51.91 17.97
N ALA A 720 -3.20 -52.30 18.64
CA ALA A 720 -2.12 -51.39 19.00
C ALA A 720 -1.42 -50.82 17.76
N ASN A 721 -1.15 -51.65 16.75
CA ASN A 721 -0.58 -51.22 15.47
C ASN A 721 -1.52 -50.28 14.71
N PHE A 722 -2.83 -50.53 14.68
CA PHE A 722 -3.83 -49.64 14.08
C PHE A 722 -3.89 -48.29 14.81
N LYS A 723 -3.81 -48.27 16.15
CA LYS A 723 -3.73 -47.03 16.94
C LYS A 723 -2.46 -46.24 16.60
N LEU A 724 -1.28 -46.89 16.64
CA LEU A 724 -0.01 -46.25 16.27
C LEU A 724 0.01 -45.76 14.81
N MET A 725 -0.60 -46.50 13.88
CA MET A 725 -0.73 -46.09 12.48
C MET A 725 -1.65 -44.87 12.34
N SER A 726 -2.78 -44.85 13.06
CA SER A 726 -3.71 -43.71 13.12
C SER A 726 -3.05 -42.46 13.72
N GLU A 727 -2.34 -42.61 14.83
CA GLU A 727 -1.56 -41.54 15.46
C GLU A 727 -0.44 -41.04 14.55
N ARG A 728 0.27 -41.93 13.84
CA ARG A 728 1.28 -41.56 12.84
C ARG A 728 0.68 -40.79 11.67
N ILE A 729 -0.50 -41.18 11.18
CA ILE A 729 -1.22 -40.46 10.12
C ILE A 729 -1.63 -39.06 10.61
N LYS A 730 -2.24 -38.96 11.80
CA LYS A 730 -2.62 -37.67 12.41
C LYS A 730 -1.41 -36.76 12.64
N SER A 731 -0.34 -37.30 13.20
CA SER A 731 0.92 -36.58 13.44
C SER A 731 1.55 -36.07 12.14
N ASN A 732 1.61 -36.90 11.10
CA ASN A 732 2.08 -36.48 9.77
C ASN A 732 1.18 -35.39 9.17
N GLN A 733 -0.14 -35.45 9.38
CA GLN A 733 -1.07 -34.44 8.86
C GLN A 733 -0.96 -33.11 9.61
N ILE A 734 -0.81 -33.13 10.95
CA ILE A 734 -0.49 -31.94 11.75
C ILE A 734 0.85 -31.35 11.32
N HIS A 735 1.88 -32.19 11.13
CA HIS A 735 3.20 -31.73 10.70
C HIS A 735 3.16 -31.11 9.29
N LYS A 736 2.31 -31.62 8.39
CA LYS A 736 2.07 -31.02 7.07
C LYS A 736 1.40 -29.65 7.20
N LEU A 737 0.33 -29.53 8.00
CA LEU A 737 -0.36 -28.26 8.23
C LEU A 737 0.56 -27.21 8.86
N LEU A 738 1.30 -27.56 9.91
CA LEU A 738 2.30 -26.67 10.55
C LEU A 738 3.42 -26.25 9.59
N LYS A 739 3.75 -27.07 8.60
CA LYS A 739 4.71 -26.72 7.56
C LYS A 739 4.09 -25.74 6.55
N GLU A 740 2.85 -25.97 6.14
CA GLU A 740 2.09 -25.08 5.24
C GLU A 740 1.89 -23.70 5.90
N GLU A 741 1.42 -23.64 7.15
CA GLU A 741 1.30 -22.39 7.94
C GLU A 741 2.65 -21.65 8.07
N LYS A 742 3.75 -22.39 8.25
CA LYS A 742 5.10 -21.80 8.33
C LYS A 742 5.56 -21.23 6.99
N GLU A 743 5.24 -21.88 5.87
CA GLU A 743 5.54 -21.40 4.53
C GLU A 743 4.69 -20.16 4.20
N GLU A 744 3.40 -20.16 4.53
CA GLU A 744 2.51 -18.99 4.41
C GLU A 744 2.98 -17.79 5.24
N LEU A 745 3.40 -18.00 6.50
CA LEU A 745 3.97 -16.94 7.34
C LEU A 745 5.31 -16.41 6.80
N ALA A 746 6.12 -17.27 6.17
CA ALA A 746 7.37 -16.84 5.52
C ALA A 746 7.09 -15.96 4.29
N ASP A 747 6.08 -16.30 3.48
CA ASP A 747 5.66 -15.52 2.32
C ASP A 747 5.03 -14.18 2.73
N GLN A 748 4.24 -14.15 3.82
CA GLN A 748 3.74 -12.90 4.41
C GLN A 748 4.88 -12.00 4.91
N LEU A 749 5.86 -12.55 5.62
CA LEU A 749 7.05 -11.82 6.07
C LEU A 749 7.90 -11.31 4.90
N LEU A 750 8.05 -12.08 3.82
CA LEU A 750 8.75 -11.67 2.61
C LEU A 750 8.02 -10.52 1.90
N THR A 751 6.69 -10.60 1.84
CA THR A 751 5.83 -9.55 1.25
C THR A 751 5.93 -8.25 2.05
N LEU A 752 5.80 -8.31 3.38
CA LEU A 752 5.98 -7.17 4.27
C LEU A 752 7.39 -6.57 4.16
N LYS A 753 8.42 -7.41 4.09
CA LYS A 753 9.81 -6.94 3.88
C LYS A 753 9.96 -6.19 2.56
N THR A 754 9.40 -6.73 1.47
CA THR A 754 9.44 -6.07 0.15
C THR A 754 8.71 -4.72 0.18
N GLN A 755 7.58 -4.63 0.89
CA GLN A 755 6.87 -3.36 1.10
C GLN A 755 7.71 -2.35 1.91
N VAL A 756 8.37 -2.78 2.99
CA VAL A 756 9.27 -1.93 3.78
C VAL A 756 10.47 -1.46 2.96
N ASP A 757 11.10 -2.35 2.19
CA ASP A 757 12.24 -1.99 1.31
C ASP A 757 11.82 -0.98 0.23
N ALA A 758 10.62 -1.12 -0.34
CA ALA A 758 10.04 -0.16 -1.27
C ALA A 758 9.75 1.21 -0.60
N GLN A 759 9.16 1.21 0.60
CA GLN A 759 8.94 2.43 1.38
C GLN A 759 10.27 3.14 1.72
N LEU A 760 11.30 2.40 2.13
CA LEU A 760 12.65 2.93 2.36
C LEU A 760 13.30 3.50 1.10
N GLN A 761 12.95 3.01 -0.08
CA GLN A 761 13.40 3.61 -1.35
C GLN A 761 12.65 4.92 -1.66
N VAL A 762 11.34 4.99 -1.36
CA VAL A 762 10.55 6.24 -1.48
C VAL A 762 11.07 7.31 -0.49
N VAL A 763 11.35 6.94 0.76
CA VAL A 763 11.92 7.86 1.76
C VAL A 763 13.26 8.43 1.27
N ARG A 764 14.19 7.59 0.81
CA ARG A 764 15.48 8.05 0.25
C ARG A 764 15.31 9.01 -0.93
N LYS A 765 14.39 8.73 -1.86
CA LYS A 765 14.06 9.64 -2.97
C LYS A 765 13.46 10.97 -2.50
N LEU A 766 12.75 11.00 -1.37
CA LEU A 766 12.23 12.23 -0.77
C LEU A 766 13.32 13.03 -0.06
N GLU A 767 14.22 12.39 0.69
CA GLU A 767 15.38 13.03 1.33
C GLU A 767 16.36 13.64 0.31
N GLU A 768 16.57 12.98 -0.83
CA GLU A 768 17.35 13.52 -1.95
C GLU A 768 16.69 14.76 -2.56
N LYS A 769 15.36 14.71 -2.80
CA LYS A 769 14.59 15.87 -3.25
C LYS A 769 14.64 17.03 -2.26
N GLU A 770 14.56 16.75 -0.95
CA GLU A 770 14.69 17.74 0.10
C GLU A 770 16.07 18.41 0.07
N ARG A 771 17.17 17.64 -0.02
CA ARG A 771 18.53 18.21 -0.17
C ARG A 771 18.67 19.11 -1.40
N LEU A 772 18.11 18.71 -2.54
CA LEU A 772 18.15 19.51 -3.77
C LEU A 772 17.35 20.81 -3.62
N LEU A 773 16.15 20.76 -3.02
CA LEU A 773 15.36 21.94 -2.73
C LEU A 773 16.07 22.87 -1.73
N GLN A 774 16.69 22.32 -0.68
CA GLN A 774 17.51 23.08 0.27
C GLN A 774 18.63 23.87 -0.44
N GLY A 775 19.37 23.21 -1.35
CA GLY A 775 20.41 23.85 -2.16
C GLY A 775 19.87 24.93 -3.11
N THR A 776 18.67 24.73 -3.64
CA THR A 776 17.96 25.70 -4.51
C THR A 776 17.50 26.93 -3.72
N ILE A 777 17.03 26.74 -2.49
CA ILE A 777 16.69 27.84 -1.57
C ILE A 777 17.96 28.64 -1.24
N SER A 778 19.05 27.96 -0.84
CA SER A 778 20.31 28.64 -0.50
C SER A 778 21.04 29.28 -1.69
N THR A 779 20.68 28.96 -2.94
CA THR A 779 21.12 29.75 -4.13
C THR A 779 20.25 30.99 -4.29
N ALA A 780 18.92 30.86 -4.22
CA ALA A 780 17.98 31.97 -4.29
C ALA A 780 18.21 33.03 -3.18
N GLU A 781 18.53 32.61 -1.96
CA GLU A 781 18.90 33.52 -0.84
C GLU A 781 20.17 34.34 -1.15
N ARG A 782 21.18 33.71 -1.77
CA ARG A 782 22.40 34.40 -2.22
C ARG A 782 22.13 35.38 -3.36
N GLU A 783 21.27 35.02 -4.31
CA GLU A 783 20.85 35.95 -5.36
C GLU A 783 20.05 37.13 -4.79
N LEU A 784 19.12 36.88 -3.86
CA LEU A 784 18.33 37.93 -3.20
C LEU A 784 19.22 38.92 -2.44
N THR A 785 20.22 38.45 -1.70
CA THR A 785 21.17 39.33 -1.01
C THR A 785 21.99 40.18 -1.99
N LEU A 786 22.51 39.61 -3.08
CA LEU A 786 23.21 40.36 -4.13
C LEU A 786 22.31 41.40 -4.82
N ARG A 787 21.05 41.04 -5.15
CA ARG A 787 20.05 41.96 -5.73
C ARG A 787 19.72 43.11 -4.78
N THR A 788 19.63 42.83 -3.47
CA THR A 788 19.39 43.85 -2.43
C THR A 788 20.57 44.82 -2.34
N GLN A 789 21.81 44.32 -2.32
CA GLN A 789 23.02 45.16 -2.33
C GLN A 789 23.10 46.06 -3.58
N ALA A 790 22.77 45.52 -4.76
CA ALA A 790 22.73 46.29 -6.00
C ALA A 790 21.66 47.39 -5.98
N LEU A 791 20.48 47.09 -5.42
CA LEU A 791 19.39 48.06 -5.26
C LEU A 791 19.80 49.20 -4.31
N ASP A 792 20.44 48.91 -3.19
CA ASP A 792 20.90 49.94 -2.24
C ASP A 792 22.06 50.78 -2.80
N MET A 793 22.94 50.20 -3.62
CA MET A 793 23.95 50.96 -4.36
C MET A 793 23.30 51.92 -5.37
N ASN A 794 22.27 51.48 -6.10
CA ASN A 794 21.56 52.33 -7.05
C ASN A 794 20.76 53.44 -6.36
N LYS A 795 20.18 53.18 -5.17
CA LYS A 795 19.56 54.23 -4.35
C LYS A 795 20.55 55.33 -3.98
N ARG A 796 21.76 54.97 -3.50
CA ARG A 796 22.80 55.96 -3.17
C ARG A 796 23.19 56.80 -4.39
N LYS A 797 23.48 56.16 -5.53
CA LYS A 797 23.79 56.87 -6.78
C LYS A 797 22.67 57.82 -7.23
N ALA A 798 21.40 57.44 -7.05
CA ALA A 798 20.27 58.31 -7.36
C ALA A 798 20.19 59.51 -6.40
N GLN A 799 20.48 59.32 -5.11
CA GLN A 799 20.58 60.40 -4.12
C GLN A 799 21.76 61.34 -4.44
N ASP A 800 22.94 60.81 -4.71
CA ASP A 800 24.14 61.57 -5.09
C ASP A 800 23.89 62.40 -6.37
N SER A 801 23.24 61.81 -7.37
CA SER A 801 22.86 62.50 -8.61
C SER A 801 21.78 63.58 -8.39
N ALA A 802 20.87 63.39 -7.44
CA ALA A 802 19.87 64.40 -7.10
C ALA A 802 20.51 65.61 -6.39
N LEU A 803 21.40 65.35 -5.42
CA LEU A 803 22.18 66.38 -4.73
C LEU A 803 23.05 67.18 -5.72
N LEU A 804 23.74 66.50 -6.64
CA LEU A 804 24.55 67.16 -7.67
C LEU A 804 23.68 68.03 -8.60
N SER A 805 22.48 67.56 -8.96
CA SER A 805 21.52 68.34 -9.76
C SER A 805 21.02 69.58 -9.02
N GLU A 806 20.80 69.49 -7.70
CA GLU A 806 20.38 70.62 -6.87
C GLU A 806 21.52 71.63 -6.69
N GLU A 807 22.75 71.17 -6.49
CA GLU A 807 23.94 72.02 -6.45
C GLU A 807 24.13 72.79 -7.77
N VAL A 808 24.07 72.11 -8.93
CA VAL A 808 24.13 72.77 -10.25
C VAL A 808 22.97 73.74 -10.45
N ARG A 809 21.76 73.45 -9.94
CA ARG A 809 20.62 74.37 -10.02
C ARG A 809 20.87 75.65 -9.22
N THR A 810 21.38 75.54 -7.99
CA THR A 810 21.70 76.72 -7.17
C THR A 810 22.86 77.54 -7.76
N GLN A 811 23.85 76.90 -8.40
CA GLN A 811 24.89 77.61 -9.16
C GLN A 811 24.29 78.38 -10.35
N LEU A 812 23.35 77.79 -11.09
CA LEU A 812 22.64 78.45 -12.18
C LEU A 812 21.84 79.66 -11.69
N GLU A 813 21.10 79.53 -10.59
CA GLU A 813 20.35 80.63 -9.96
C GLU A 813 21.28 81.80 -9.55
N GLN A 814 22.45 81.51 -8.98
CA GLN A 814 23.45 82.52 -8.65
C GLN A 814 24.01 83.23 -9.89
N VAL A 815 24.27 82.50 -10.97
CA VAL A 815 24.71 83.08 -12.25
C VAL A 815 23.62 83.94 -12.88
N GLN A 816 22.35 83.51 -12.81
CA GLN A 816 21.20 84.29 -13.27
C GLN A 816 21.03 85.59 -12.47
N GLN A 817 21.16 85.54 -11.13
CA GLN A 817 21.15 86.75 -10.30
C GLN A 817 22.27 87.73 -10.69
N ARG A 818 23.50 87.24 -10.87
CA ARG A 818 24.62 88.08 -11.34
C ARG A 818 24.37 88.66 -12.73
N LEU A 819 23.78 87.90 -13.65
CA LEU A 819 23.42 88.38 -14.98
C LEU A 819 22.37 89.49 -14.91
N ASN A 820 21.38 89.37 -14.02
CA ASN A 820 20.36 90.40 -13.82
C ASN A 820 20.94 91.70 -13.27
N LEU A 821 21.83 91.63 -12.26
CA LEU A 821 22.54 92.81 -11.74
C LEU A 821 23.36 93.52 -12.84
N VAL A 822 24.07 92.76 -13.69
CA VAL A 822 24.81 93.33 -14.82
C VAL A 822 23.87 93.91 -15.89
N ARG A 823 22.70 93.31 -16.12
CA ARG A 823 21.66 93.87 -17.02
C ARG A 823 21.13 95.20 -16.49
N GLU A 824 20.81 95.27 -15.20
CA GLU A 824 20.37 96.50 -14.52
C GLU A 824 21.44 97.60 -14.63
N GLU A 825 22.71 97.28 -14.31
CA GLU A 825 23.83 98.22 -14.43
C GLU A 825 24.03 98.71 -15.88
N VAL A 826 23.87 97.85 -16.88
CA VAL A 826 23.92 98.24 -18.30
C VAL A 826 22.75 99.16 -18.69
N ILE A 827 21.55 98.90 -18.18
CA ILE A 827 20.37 99.75 -18.40
C ILE A 827 20.58 101.13 -17.76
N GLU A 828 21.04 101.20 -16.51
CA GLU A 828 21.36 102.46 -15.82
C GLU A 828 22.45 103.26 -16.54
N ASN A 829 23.51 102.59 -17.01
CA ASN A 829 24.56 103.21 -17.81
C ASN A 829 24.04 103.72 -19.17
N SER A 830 23.11 103.00 -19.81
CA SER A 830 22.46 103.44 -21.06
C SER A 830 21.62 104.69 -20.83
N ILE A 831 20.76 104.68 -19.81
CA ILE A 831 19.92 105.84 -19.41
C ILE A 831 20.81 107.05 -19.05
N SER A 832 21.93 106.82 -18.38
CA SER A 832 22.88 107.87 -18.01
C SER A 832 23.55 108.48 -19.25
N ARG A 833 24.01 107.65 -20.20
CA ARG A 833 24.54 108.12 -21.49
C ARG A 833 23.49 108.85 -22.34
N GLU A 834 22.24 108.39 -22.35
CA GLU A 834 21.16 109.10 -23.03
C GLU A 834 20.94 110.49 -22.43
N LYS A 835 20.86 110.61 -21.10
CA LYS A 835 20.77 111.90 -20.39
C LYS A 835 21.95 112.81 -20.70
N GLU A 836 23.18 112.30 -20.70
CA GLU A 836 24.37 113.05 -21.10
C GLU A 836 24.30 113.51 -22.57
N SER A 837 23.91 112.63 -23.48
CA SER A 837 23.77 112.95 -24.90
C SER A 837 22.69 114.00 -25.17
N PHE A 838 21.58 113.94 -24.42
CA PHE A 838 20.50 114.94 -24.47
C PHE A 838 20.98 116.29 -23.94
N ASN A 839 21.70 116.29 -22.81
CA ASN A 839 22.31 117.50 -22.26
C ASN A 839 23.35 118.11 -23.21
N ALA A 840 24.17 117.29 -23.88
CA ALA A 840 25.13 117.72 -24.88
C ALA A 840 24.44 118.30 -26.12
N ARG A 841 23.39 117.66 -26.65
CA ARG A 841 22.55 118.20 -27.73
C ARG A 841 21.91 119.53 -27.33
N ARG A 842 21.38 119.65 -26.10
CA ARG A 842 20.81 120.90 -25.57
C ARG A 842 21.88 121.98 -25.45
N ALA A 843 23.08 121.65 -25.00
CA ALA A 843 24.22 122.56 -24.97
C ALA A 843 24.58 123.04 -26.38
N GLN A 844 24.63 122.14 -27.37
CA GLN A 844 24.90 122.46 -28.78
C GLN A 844 23.81 123.33 -29.42
N VAL A 845 22.52 123.10 -29.09
CA VAL A 845 21.41 123.98 -29.49
C VAL A 845 21.53 125.36 -28.83
N THR A 846 21.88 125.44 -27.55
CA THR A 846 22.07 126.75 -26.89
C THR A 846 23.30 127.51 -27.40
N THR A 847 24.40 126.85 -27.77
CA THR A 847 25.56 127.51 -28.36
C THR A 847 25.32 127.92 -29.82
N THR A 848 24.60 127.12 -30.61
CA THR A 848 24.19 127.52 -31.97
C THR A 848 23.16 128.67 -31.94
N CYS A 849 22.16 128.64 -31.07
CA CYS A 849 21.27 129.80 -30.86
C CYS A 849 22.03 131.06 -30.42
N ARG A 850 23.01 130.95 -29.50
CA ARG A 850 23.88 132.07 -29.14
C ARG A 850 24.71 132.57 -30.33
N HIS A 851 25.21 131.67 -31.19
CA HIS A 851 25.96 132.04 -32.39
C HIS A 851 25.07 132.77 -33.41
N ILE A 852 23.83 132.31 -33.61
CA ILE A 852 22.84 132.97 -34.47
C ILE A 852 22.47 134.35 -33.92
N SER A 853 22.20 134.48 -32.62
CA SER A 853 21.98 135.81 -31.99
C SER A 853 23.20 136.74 -32.10
N ALA A 854 24.43 136.20 -32.04
CA ALA A 854 25.64 136.99 -32.26
C ALA A 854 25.88 137.37 -33.74
N GLN A 855 25.27 136.65 -34.69
CA GLN A 855 25.28 137.02 -36.12
C GLN A 855 24.14 137.94 -36.52
N ALA A 856 23.01 137.97 -35.80
CA ALA A 856 21.88 138.86 -36.08
C ALA A 856 22.26 140.35 -36.31
N PRO A 857 23.10 141.01 -35.49
CA PRO A 857 23.54 142.39 -35.75
C PRO A 857 24.46 142.54 -36.98
N LYS A 858 25.07 141.44 -37.48
CA LYS A 858 25.88 141.44 -38.72
C LYS A 858 25.05 141.28 -40.00
N PHE A 859 23.81 140.80 -39.89
CA PHE A 859 22.87 140.79 -41.02
C PHE A 859 22.07 142.10 -41.11
N GLN A 860 21.66 142.69 -39.98
CA GLN A 860 21.02 144.01 -39.99
C GLN A 860 21.94 145.13 -40.52
N SER A 861 23.26 145.00 -40.38
CA SER A 861 24.25 145.93 -40.95
C SER A 861 24.61 145.67 -42.42
N LYS A 862 24.01 144.66 -43.07
CA LYS A 862 24.20 144.34 -44.49
C LYS A 862 22.98 144.59 -45.39
N GLN A 863 21.89 145.11 -44.83
CA GLN A 863 20.70 145.55 -45.59
C GLN A 863 20.60 147.08 -45.73
N THR A 864 21.65 147.82 -45.38
CA THR A 864 21.76 149.28 -45.57
C THR A 864 23.02 149.67 -46.34
N VAL A 865 23.23 149.01 -47.50
CA VAL A 865 24.12 149.43 -48.60
C VAL A 865 23.35 149.27 -49.90
#